data_AF-A0A9D7RAQ4-F1
#
_entry.id   AF-A0A9D7RAQ4-F1
#
_cell.length_a   1.000
_cell.length_b   1.000
_cell.length_c   1.000
_cell.angle_alpha   90.00
_cell.angle_beta   90.00
_cell.angle_gamma   90.00
#
_symmetry.space_group_name_H-M   'P 1'
#
loop_
_entity.id
_entity.type
_entity.pdbx_description
1 polymer ?
#
loop_
_entity_poly.entity_id
_entity_poly.type
_entity_poly.pdbx_seq_one_letter_code
_entity_poly.pdbx_strand_id
1 'polypeptide(L)'
;MNLKQLRARIGCAALVLSLAPALLAQNDDLAALVARLRGADVAARDAAAAAASALGSTAIAPIGGLLALEDLDVVDAARRALIGIASRATAPGTAEGERAATARALLDLLRLEMPLPPLRRAFVLRQLAIVVRGTSETLEIARHLDDPALSEAALFALERITSPIADALLLERLARADLAQPPRAALIASLGARRSRAAVPQLVELAAQEGNPLAASAREALARIGDPAAATVLRAAVLRGEAGAADAYLRLLEQRLQHATNSLREGGDSLPLLLSAPQAGTRLAAIDQLQAYGFDAPLGTWIGLLGDPAESVRSRVRALLVASSAPELDATLSEAATQGTPAIRSGALRALFERDPAKARPLIVGAATEGDASVRSAAITLLAEAGDPSDEALILAALEQPELLASAADALLERGSARATAGEGDAARALLRPLLAKPLDLERLGRALLALAPLADESDLARLEPLLANDALREELAAVRLGVAERLPAEASEKAQALLWQIVDATKDREKLRAIATALKARGAAVDGIAAKKGFVTRWKLMGSFARSDGKPFAWWPFAESGPTLNETITIDDVNYAWRDIVTEDFEGHFDLLFLEPKLNCYAFAAVDIDWPKDETVELKLGSDDGVVVWVNGKLVHQNDTSRGLRTDEDRCTAEMKQGSNRIVVKIVQGGGGFGFCLRLPAR
;
A
#
# COMPACT_ATOMS: atom_id res chain seq x y z
N MET A 1 45.37 -49.95 -72.92
CA MET A 1 44.76 -49.02 -71.93
C MET A 1 43.51 -48.42 -72.57
N ASN A 2 42.32 -48.75 -72.06
CA ASN A 2 41.04 -48.55 -72.76
C ASN A 2 40.43 -47.16 -72.45
N LEU A 3 39.95 -46.44 -73.47
CA LEU A 3 39.38 -45.08 -73.40
C LEU A 3 38.26 -44.91 -72.35
N LYS A 4 37.57 -45.99 -71.97
CA LYS A 4 36.52 -45.96 -70.94
C LYS A 4 37.06 -45.75 -69.51
N GLN A 5 38.23 -46.28 -69.17
CA GLN A 5 38.85 -46.09 -67.85
C GLN A 5 39.48 -44.69 -67.68
N LEU A 6 39.90 -44.07 -68.80
CA LEU A 6 40.42 -42.70 -68.81
C LEU A 6 39.28 -41.68 -68.60
N ARG A 7 38.11 -41.88 -69.21
CA ARG A 7 36.94 -40.99 -69.05
C ARG A 7 36.31 -41.00 -67.66
N ALA A 8 36.30 -42.15 -66.96
CA ALA A 8 35.78 -42.24 -65.59
C ALA A 8 36.70 -41.53 -64.56
N ARG A 9 38.02 -41.61 -64.73
CA ARG A 9 38.99 -40.89 -63.89
C ARG A 9 39.00 -39.38 -64.16
N ILE A 10 38.82 -38.96 -65.41
CA ILE A 10 38.69 -37.55 -65.78
C ILE A 10 37.36 -36.96 -65.27
N GLY A 11 36.27 -37.73 -65.23
CA GLY A 11 34.98 -37.30 -64.69
C GLY A 11 34.96 -37.07 -63.17
N CYS A 12 35.59 -37.95 -62.38
CA CYS A 12 35.76 -37.73 -60.93
C CYS A 12 36.76 -36.60 -60.64
N ALA A 13 37.85 -36.49 -61.42
CA ALA A 13 38.78 -35.37 -61.29
C ALA A 13 38.12 -34.03 -61.64
N ALA A 14 37.28 -33.98 -62.67
CA ALA A 14 36.56 -32.76 -63.09
C ALA A 14 35.47 -32.32 -62.10
N LEU A 15 34.80 -33.25 -61.42
CA LEU A 15 33.84 -32.91 -60.35
C LEU A 15 34.54 -32.40 -59.08
N VAL A 16 35.71 -32.96 -58.74
CA VAL A 16 36.57 -32.48 -57.65
C VAL A 16 37.22 -31.14 -58.00
N LEU A 17 37.61 -30.92 -59.26
CA LEU A 17 38.16 -29.65 -59.76
C LEU A 17 37.11 -28.54 -59.95
N SER A 18 35.82 -28.85 -60.10
CA SER A 18 34.75 -27.85 -60.19
C SER A 18 34.17 -27.44 -58.83
N LEU A 19 34.27 -28.31 -57.81
CA LEU A 19 33.94 -28.00 -56.42
C LEU A 19 35.07 -27.30 -55.68
N ALA A 20 36.33 -27.53 -56.07
CA ALA A 20 37.51 -26.96 -55.41
C ALA A 20 37.51 -25.41 -55.36
N PRO A 21 37.17 -24.65 -56.41
CA PRO A 21 37.17 -23.18 -56.36
C PRO A 21 36.08 -22.61 -55.45
N ALA A 22 34.90 -23.25 -55.41
CA ALA A 22 33.79 -22.85 -54.54
C ALA A 22 34.07 -23.20 -53.06
N LEU A 23 34.71 -24.35 -52.80
CA LEU A 23 35.19 -24.72 -51.47
C LEU A 23 36.33 -23.81 -51.00
N LEU A 24 37.25 -23.44 -51.90
CA LEU A 24 38.36 -22.51 -51.61
C LEU A 24 37.82 -21.11 -51.30
N ALA A 25 36.88 -20.59 -52.09
CA ALA A 25 36.24 -19.29 -51.83
C ALA A 25 35.45 -19.29 -50.51
N GLN A 26 34.70 -20.36 -50.19
CA GLN A 26 34.03 -20.50 -48.89
C GLN A 26 35.01 -20.58 -47.72
N ASN A 27 36.16 -21.24 -47.90
CA ASN A 27 37.21 -21.31 -46.88
C ASN A 27 37.90 -19.96 -46.66
N ASP A 28 38.13 -19.20 -47.73
CA ASP A 28 38.68 -17.84 -47.66
C ASP A 28 37.70 -16.88 -46.97
N ASP A 29 36.41 -16.99 -47.28
CA ASP A 29 35.34 -16.22 -46.63
C ASP A 29 35.22 -16.56 -45.13
N LEU A 30 35.35 -17.84 -44.75
CA LEU A 30 35.32 -18.29 -43.37
C LEU A 30 36.55 -17.82 -42.58
N ALA A 31 37.74 -17.90 -43.17
CA ALA A 31 38.98 -17.42 -42.55
C ALA A 31 38.92 -15.89 -42.32
N ALA A 32 38.45 -15.14 -43.33
CA ALA A 32 38.25 -13.70 -43.22
C ALA A 32 37.19 -13.35 -42.15
N LEU A 33 36.10 -14.10 -42.08
CA LEU A 33 35.06 -13.90 -41.08
C LEU A 33 35.59 -14.13 -39.66
N VAL A 34 36.33 -15.21 -39.43
CA VAL A 34 36.95 -15.50 -38.12
C VAL A 34 37.98 -14.44 -37.74
N ALA A 35 38.76 -13.94 -38.71
CA ALA A 35 39.70 -12.84 -38.47
C ALA A 35 38.96 -11.55 -38.05
N ARG A 36 37.83 -11.23 -38.69
CA ARG A 36 36.99 -10.07 -38.32
C ARG A 36 36.35 -10.23 -36.96
N LEU A 37 35.91 -11.43 -36.58
CA LEU A 37 35.42 -11.72 -35.23
C LEU A 37 36.49 -11.51 -34.15
N ARG A 38 37.77 -11.68 -34.47
CA ARG A 38 38.91 -11.42 -33.57
C ARG A 38 39.40 -9.98 -33.60
N GLY A 39 38.94 -9.18 -34.57
CA GLY A 39 39.43 -7.82 -34.79
C GLY A 39 39.00 -6.85 -33.69
N ALA A 40 39.76 -5.78 -33.51
CA ALA A 40 39.45 -4.76 -32.51
C ALA A 40 38.18 -3.94 -32.84
N ASP A 41 37.82 -3.82 -34.12
CA ASP A 41 36.66 -3.06 -34.60
C ASP A 41 35.33 -3.76 -34.26
N VAL A 42 34.56 -3.12 -33.38
CA VAL A 42 33.25 -3.60 -32.89
C VAL A 42 32.24 -3.72 -34.02
N ALA A 43 32.16 -2.75 -34.93
CA ALA A 43 31.19 -2.77 -36.03
C ALA A 43 31.52 -3.90 -37.02
N ALA A 44 32.82 -4.14 -37.25
CA ALA A 44 33.27 -5.26 -38.06
C ALA A 44 32.98 -6.62 -37.40
N ARG A 45 33.12 -6.73 -36.06
CA ARG A 45 32.74 -7.93 -35.30
C ARG A 45 31.25 -8.22 -35.39
N ASP A 46 30.41 -7.20 -35.23
CA ASP A 46 28.95 -7.33 -35.31
C ASP A 46 28.49 -7.79 -36.69
N ALA A 47 29.03 -7.16 -37.75
CA ALA A 47 28.74 -7.54 -39.13
C ALA A 47 29.19 -8.98 -39.42
N ALA A 48 30.38 -9.37 -38.94
CA ALA A 48 30.89 -10.73 -39.09
C ALA A 48 30.03 -11.76 -38.33
N ALA A 49 29.58 -11.44 -37.12
CA ALA A 49 28.70 -12.32 -36.35
C ALA A 49 27.35 -12.52 -37.04
N ALA A 50 26.76 -11.48 -37.61
CA ALA A 50 25.52 -11.58 -38.39
C ALA A 50 25.69 -12.44 -39.66
N ALA A 51 26.82 -12.25 -40.37
CA ALA A 51 27.14 -12.97 -41.60
C ALA A 51 27.41 -14.47 -41.38
N ALA A 52 27.84 -14.87 -40.18
CA ALA A 52 28.20 -16.26 -39.88
C ALA A 52 27.06 -17.27 -40.13
N SER A 53 25.81 -16.83 -39.95
CA SER A 53 24.63 -17.66 -40.22
C SER A 53 24.61 -18.19 -41.67
N ALA A 54 25.15 -17.42 -42.64
CA ALA A 54 25.21 -17.78 -44.05
C ALA A 54 26.10 -19.01 -44.34
N LEU A 55 27.08 -19.30 -43.48
CA LEU A 55 28.07 -20.37 -43.65
C LEU A 55 27.63 -21.72 -43.07
N GLY A 56 26.57 -21.73 -42.25
CA GLY A 56 25.98 -22.96 -41.70
C GLY A 56 26.95 -23.73 -40.78
N SER A 57 26.81 -25.06 -40.78
CA SER A 57 27.50 -25.95 -39.82
C SER A 57 29.03 -25.94 -39.92
N THR A 58 29.58 -25.63 -41.09
CA THR A 58 31.03 -25.61 -41.34
C THR A 58 31.77 -24.53 -40.54
N ALA A 59 31.08 -23.44 -40.20
CA ALA A 59 31.66 -22.32 -39.45
C ALA A 59 31.71 -22.56 -37.92
N ILE A 60 31.02 -23.60 -37.42
CA ILE A 60 30.84 -23.82 -35.97
C ILE A 60 32.15 -24.18 -35.28
N ALA A 61 33.00 -25.01 -35.88
CA ALA A 61 34.27 -25.38 -35.24
C ALA A 61 35.26 -24.20 -35.18
N PRO A 62 35.51 -23.45 -36.27
CA PRO A 62 36.39 -22.28 -36.22
C PRO A 62 35.89 -21.16 -35.30
N ILE A 63 34.58 -20.85 -35.32
CA ILE A 63 33.99 -19.84 -34.44
C ILE A 63 33.94 -20.34 -32.99
N GLY A 64 33.62 -21.62 -32.78
CA GLY A 64 33.60 -22.25 -31.47
C GLY A 64 34.97 -22.26 -30.78
N GLY A 65 36.06 -22.33 -31.56
CA GLY A 65 37.42 -22.16 -31.02
C GLY A 65 37.65 -20.77 -30.40
N LEU A 66 36.94 -19.74 -30.83
CA LEU A 66 37.00 -18.40 -30.22
C LEU A 66 36.40 -18.38 -28.81
N LEU A 67 35.49 -19.31 -28.50
CA LEU A 67 34.98 -19.47 -27.15
C LEU A 67 36.07 -19.93 -26.18
N ALA A 68 37.26 -20.35 -26.60
CA ALA A 68 38.34 -20.67 -25.67
C ALA A 68 39.09 -19.42 -25.17
N LEU A 69 38.99 -18.29 -25.87
CA LEU A 69 39.77 -17.09 -25.60
C LEU A 69 39.37 -16.37 -24.30
N GLU A 70 40.27 -15.56 -23.75
CA GLU A 70 40.01 -14.74 -22.56
C GLU A 70 39.28 -13.43 -22.88
N ASP A 71 39.46 -12.92 -24.11
CA ASP A 71 38.81 -11.71 -24.60
C ASP A 71 37.27 -11.89 -24.66
N LEU A 72 36.57 -11.30 -23.69
CA LEU A 72 35.11 -11.42 -23.54
C LEU A 72 34.34 -10.83 -24.73
N ASP A 73 34.94 -9.85 -25.37
CA ASP A 73 34.41 -9.07 -26.48
C ASP A 73 34.40 -9.91 -27.77
N VAL A 74 35.45 -10.72 -27.96
CA VAL A 74 35.54 -11.74 -29.01
C VAL A 74 34.65 -12.94 -28.70
N VAL A 75 34.61 -13.39 -27.43
CA VAL A 75 33.75 -14.49 -26.99
C VAL A 75 32.26 -14.15 -27.20
N ASP A 76 31.83 -12.92 -26.91
CA ASP A 76 30.44 -12.51 -27.14
C ASP A 76 30.09 -12.47 -28.64
N ALA A 77 30.96 -11.92 -29.48
CA ALA A 77 30.78 -11.93 -30.92
C ALA A 77 30.66 -13.37 -31.47
N ALA A 78 31.49 -14.30 -30.98
CA ALA A 78 31.43 -15.72 -31.32
C ALA A 78 30.12 -16.37 -30.84
N ARG A 79 29.61 -16.03 -29.65
CA ARG A 79 28.30 -16.50 -29.16
C ARG A 79 27.17 -16.02 -30.06
N ARG A 80 27.15 -14.74 -30.43
CA ARG A 80 26.13 -14.17 -31.34
C ARG A 80 26.16 -14.85 -32.71
N ALA A 81 27.34 -15.11 -33.25
CA ALA A 81 27.52 -15.85 -34.49
C ALA A 81 26.94 -17.27 -34.42
N LEU A 82 27.24 -18.02 -33.35
CA LEU A 82 26.74 -19.38 -33.14
C LEU A 82 25.22 -19.42 -32.92
N ILE A 83 24.65 -18.43 -32.22
CA ILE A 83 23.19 -18.26 -32.11
C ILE A 83 22.58 -18.08 -33.51
N GLY A 84 23.17 -17.26 -34.37
CA GLY A 84 22.69 -17.05 -35.73
C GLY A 84 22.70 -18.33 -36.57
N ILE A 85 23.77 -19.12 -36.47
CA ILE A 85 23.89 -20.42 -37.17
C ILE A 85 22.85 -21.41 -36.65
N ALA A 86 22.73 -21.58 -35.34
CA ALA A 86 21.73 -22.47 -34.73
C ALA A 86 20.30 -22.07 -35.09
N SER A 87 20.00 -20.77 -35.08
CA SER A 87 18.68 -20.24 -35.44
C SER A 87 18.35 -20.54 -36.89
N ARG A 88 19.28 -20.28 -37.82
CA ARG A 88 19.09 -20.56 -39.25
C ARG A 88 18.88 -22.05 -39.51
N ALA A 89 19.63 -22.92 -38.82
CA ALA A 89 19.50 -24.37 -38.96
C ALA A 89 18.10 -24.91 -38.59
N THR A 90 17.28 -24.09 -37.94
CA THR A 90 15.88 -24.41 -37.60
C THR A 90 14.84 -23.55 -38.31
N ALA A 91 15.27 -22.68 -39.23
CA ALA A 91 14.36 -21.85 -40.00
C ALA A 91 13.46 -22.70 -40.92
N PRO A 92 12.19 -22.31 -41.14
CA PRO A 92 11.29 -23.02 -42.06
C PRO A 92 11.92 -23.22 -43.43
N GLY A 93 11.87 -24.46 -43.95
CA GLY A 93 12.44 -24.83 -45.26
C GLY A 93 13.92 -25.27 -45.24
N THR A 94 14.59 -25.23 -44.09
CA THR A 94 15.96 -25.75 -43.94
C THR A 94 15.98 -27.27 -44.03
N ALA A 95 16.96 -27.83 -44.74
CA ALA A 95 17.09 -29.28 -44.90
C ALA A 95 17.48 -29.96 -43.58
N GLU A 96 16.86 -31.10 -43.29
CA GLU A 96 17.12 -31.89 -42.08
C GLU A 96 18.61 -32.27 -41.92
N GLY A 97 19.30 -32.51 -43.04
CA GLY A 97 20.75 -32.77 -43.05
C GLY A 97 21.59 -31.59 -42.55
N GLU A 98 21.20 -30.35 -42.84
CA GLU A 98 21.90 -29.14 -42.37
C GLU A 98 21.70 -28.93 -40.86
N ARG A 99 20.48 -29.18 -40.38
CA ARG A 99 20.17 -29.19 -38.94
C ARG A 99 20.97 -30.26 -38.20
N ALA A 100 20.99 -31.49 -38.72
CA ALA A 100 21.74 -32.59 -38.12
C ALA A 100 23.25 -32.32 -38.10
N ALA A 101 23.80 -31.77 -39.19
CA ALA A 101 25.20 -31.35 -39.25
C ALA A 101 25.52 -30.24 -38.23
N THR A 102 24.62 -29.27 -38.07
CA THR A 102 24.74 -28.20 -37.06
C THR A 102 24.74 -28.76 -35.64
N ALA A 103 23.81 -29.66 -35.33
CA ALA A 103 23.75 -30.34 -34.04
C ALA A 103 25.03 -31.14 -33.75
N ARG A 104 25.55 -31.85 -34.77
CA ARG A 104 26.79 -32.63 -34.62
C ARG A 104 27.99 -31.73 -34.35
N ALA A 105 28.14 -30.65 -35.13
CA ALA A 105 29.26 -29.72 -34.95
C ALA A 105 29.22 -29.02 -33.58
N LEU A 106 28.04 -28.67 -33.06
CA LEU A 106 27.90 -28.13 -31.70
C LEU A 106 28.24 -29.18 -30.62
N LEU A 107 27.86 -30.45 -30.81
CA LEU A 107 28.27 -31.52 -29.89
C LEU A 107 29.78 -31.73 -29.89
N ASP A 108 30.43 -31.62 -31.05
CA ASP A 108 31.87 -31.79 -31.16
C ASP A 108 32.65 -30.67 -30.42
N LEU A 109 32.07 -29.47 -30.25
CA LEU A 109 32.62 -28.43 -29.37
C LEU A 109 32.66 -28.83 -27.89
N LEU A 110 31.78 -29.74 -27.45
CA LEU A 110 31.79 -30.26 -26.07
C LEU A 110 32.85 -31.35 -25.87
N ARG A 111 33.48 -31.82 -26.95
CA ARG A 111 34.46 -32.92 -26.99
C ARG A 111 35.89 -32.47 -27.34
N LEU A 112 36.15 -31.17 -27.34
CA LEU A 112 37.48 -30.64 -27.61
C LEU A 112 38.50 -31.22 -26.62
N GLU A 113 39.70 -31.54 -27.12
CA GLU A 113 40.81 -32.07 -26.30
C GLU A 113 41.14 -31.13 -25.14
N MET A 114 41.13 -29.82 -25.40
CA MET A 114 41.08 -28.80 -24.35
C MET A 114 39.63 -28.32 -24.18
N PRO A 115 38.96 -28.68 -23.08
CA PRO A 115 37.55 -28.36 -22.90
C PRO A 115 37.36 -26.85 -22.70
N LEU A 116 36.27 -26.33 -23.27
CA LEU A 116 35.83 -24.95 -23.02
C LEU A 116 35.53 -24.75 -21.51
N PRO A 117 35.68 -23.53 -20.97
CA PRO A 117 35.22 -23.21 -19.63
C PRO A 117 33.74 -23.55 -19.39
N PRO A 118 33.34 -23.89 -18.16
CA PRO A 118 31.98 -24.32 -17.82
C PRO A 118 30.84 -23.47 -18.39
N LEU A 119 30.89 -22.15 -18.22
CA LEU A 119 29.84 -21.24 -18.72
C LEU A 119 29.69 -21.30 -20.26
N ARG A 120 30.78 -21.58 -20.96
CA ARG A 120 30.81 -21.62 -22.43
C ARG A 120 30.30 -22.96 -22.95
N ARG A 121 30.59 -24.05 -22.23
CA ARG A 121 29.96 -25.36 -22.46
C ARG A 121 28.45 -25.32 -22.18
N ALA A 122 28.04 -24.66 -21.10
CA ALA A 122 26.63 -24.42 -20.78
C ALA A 122 25.92 -23.62 -21.89
N PHE A 123 26.58 -22.61 -22.45
CA PHE A 123 26.07 -21.90 -23.63
C PHE A 123 25.86 -22.82 -24.84
N VAL A 124 26.83 -23.69 -25.16
CA VAL A 124 26.72 -24.66 -26.26
C VAL A 124 25.55 -25.64 -26.03
N LEU A 125 25.38 -26.16 -24.81
CA LEU A 125 24.24 -26.99 -24.43
C LEU A 125 22.89 -26.28 -24.67
N ARG A 126 22.80 -24.98 -24.36
CA ARG A 126 21.59 -24.19 -24.65
C ARG A 126 21.32 -24.03 -26.15
N GLN A 127 22.36 -23.99 -27.00
CA GLN A 127 22.17 -23.98 -28.46
C GLN A 127 21.70 -25.34 -28.98
N LEU A 128 22.19 -26.43 -28.39
CA LEU A 128 21.74 -27.79 -28.71
C LEU A 128 20.25 -27.98 -28.43
N ALA A 129 19.69 -27.29 -27.42
CA ALA A 129 18.25 -27.28 -27.12
C ALA A 129 17.37 -26.85 -28.32
N ILE A 130 17.93 -26.03 -29.21
CA ILE A 130 17.22 -25.47 -30.37
C ILE A 130 17.33 -26.44 -31.55
N VAL A 131 18.53 -26.98 -31.78
CA VAL A 131 18.83 -27.72 -33.01
C VAL A 131 18.62 -29.22 -32.89
N VAL A 132 18.65 -29.84 -31.69
CA VAL A 132 18.62 -31.30 -31.55
C VAL A 132 17.18 -31.86 -31.62
N ARG A 133 17.03 -32.98 -32.36
CA ARG A 133 15.79 -33.77 -32.45
C ARG A 133 16.01 -35.28 -32.39
N GLY A 134 17.25 -35.76 -32.63
CA GLY A 134 17.57 -37.17 -32.74
C GLY A 134 17.91 -37.84 -31.41
N THR A 135 17.78 -39.17 -31.37
CA THR A 135 18.01 -39.99 -30.18
C THR A 135 19.48 -39.95 -29.72
N SER A 136 20.41 -40.14 -30.66
CA SER A 136 21.84 -40.21 -30.36
C SER A 136 22.37 -38.92 -29.74
N GLU A 137 22.00 -37.77 -30.30
CA GLU A 137 22.38 -36.45 -29.80
C GLU A 137 21.77 -36.15 -28.42
N THR A 138 20.52 -36.61 -28.19
CA THR A 138 19.85 -36.47 -26.90
C THR A 138 20.58 -37.25 -25.80
N LEU A 139 21.05 -38.46 -26.10
CA LEU A 139 21.87 -39.27 -25.17
C LEU A 139 23.19 -38.58 -24.80
N GLU A 140 23.83 -37.92 -25.76
CA GLU A 140 25.07 -37.17 -25.50
C GLU A 140 24.84 -36.00 -24.54
N ILE A 141 23.75 -35.25 -24.72
CA ILE A 141 23.38 -34.15 -23.81
C ILE A 141 23.12 -34.67 -22.40
N ALA A 142 22.42 -35.80 -22.27
CA ALA A 142 22.07 -36.38 -20.98
C ALA A 142 23.28 -36.79 -20.13
N ARG A 143 24.44 -37.08 -20.74
CA ARG A 143 25.69 -37.37 -20.01
C ARG A 143 26.17 -36.21 -19.14
N HIS A 144 25.72 -34.98 -19.42
CA HIS A 144 26.07 -33.79 -18.66
C HIS A 144 25.16 -33.52 -17.46
N LEU A 145 24.13 -34.36 -17.22
CA LEU A 145 23.23 -34.21 -16.07
C LEU A 145 23.92 -34.41 -14.71
N ASP A 146 25.05 -35.12 -14.68
CA ASP A 146 25.82 -35.40 -13.47
C ASP A 146 26.90 -34.36 -13.16
N ASP A 147 27.19 -33.48 -14.11
CA ASP A 147 28.19 -32.43 -13.95
C ASP A 147 27.57 -31.23 -13.21
N PRO A 148 28.02 -30.88 -11.99
CA PRO A 148 27.44 -29.77 -11.22
C PRO A 148 27.47 -28.42 -11.95
N ALA A 149 28.42 -28.22 -12.86
CA ALA A 149 28.57 -27.00 -13.62
C ALA A 149 27.70 -26.97 -14.89
N LEU A 150 27.23 -28.12 -15.39
CA LEU A 150 26.52 -28.24 -16.66
C LEU A 150 25.10 -28.80 -16.54
N SER A 151 24.75 -29.38 -15.39
CA SER A 151 23.49 -30.10 -15.16
C SER A 151 22.26 -29.25 -15.48
N GLU A 152 22.24 -27.98 -15.07
CA GLU A 152 21.14 -27.04 -15.37
C GLU A 152 21.01 -26.78 -16.88
N ALA A 153 22.13 -26.58 -17.59
CA ALA A 153 22.10 -26.34 -19.03
C ALA A 153 21.72 -27.60 -19.83
N ALA A 154 22.14 -28.78 -19.35
CA ALA A 154 21.75 -30.06 -19.91
C ALA A 154 20.25 -30.32 -19.69
N LEU A 155 19.74 -30.04 -18.50
CA LEU A 155 18.32 -30.14 -18.16
C LEU A 155 17.48 -29.18 -19.01
N PHE A 156 17.90 -27.91 -19.14
CA PHE A 156 17.25 -26.93 -20.02
C PHE A 156 17.17 -27.43 -21.47
N ALA A 157 18.23 -28.07 -21.96
CA ALA A 157 18.24 -28.62 -23.30
C ALA A 157 17.28 -29.79 -23.45
N LEU A 158 17.33 -30.76 -22.54
CA LEU A 158 16.44 -31.93 -22.55
C LEU A 158 14.98 -31.54 -22.37
N GLU A 159 14.66 -30.49 -21.62
CA GLU A 159 13.29 -29.97 -21.50
C GLU A 159 12.69 -29.57 -22.85
N ARG A 160 13.50 -29.00 -23.75
CA ARG A 160 13.05 -28.42 -25.03
C ARG A 160 13.16 -29.38 -26.21
N ILE A 161 14.05 -30.36 -26.13
CA ILE A 161 14.28 -31.34 -27.21
C ILE A 161 13.04 -32.21 -27.42
N THR A 162 12.57 -32.34 -28.65
CA THR A 162 11.35 -33.10 -28.97
C THR A 162 11.54 -34.63 -28.97
N SER A 163 12.76 -35.11 -28.73
CA SER A 163 13.08 -36.54 -28.75
C SER A 163 12.35 -37.29 -27.62
N PRO A 164 11.66 -38.41 -27.91
CA PRO A 164 10.89 -39.15 -26.91
C PRO A 164 11.76 -39.83 -25.84
N ILE A 165 13.05 -40.07 -26.11
CA ILE A 165 13.97 -40.67 -25.13
C ILE A 165 14.33 -39.70 -23.99
N ALA A 166 14.15 -38.39 -24.16
CA ALA A 166 14.47 -37.41 -23.13
C ALA A 166 13.63 -37.63 -21.86
N ASP A 167 12.37 -38.04 -21.99
CA ASP A 167 11.51 -38.40 -20.84
C ASP A 167 12.11 -39.56 -20.04
N ALA A 168 12.52 -40.63 -20.73
CA ALA A 168 13.11 -41.80 -20.11
C ALA A 168 14.42 -41.46 -19.38
N LEU A 169 15.27 -40.62 -19.98
CA LEU A 169 16.55 -40.18 -19.41
C LEU A 169 16.36 -39.30 -18.16
N LEU A 170 15.37 -38.40 -18.19
CA LEU A 170 15.04 -37.57 -17.03
C LEU A 170 14.45 -38.41 -15.88
N LEU A 171 13.63 -39.41 -16.19
CA LEU A 171 13.08 -40.36 -15.21
C LEU A 171 14.16 -41.23 -14.59
N GLU A 172 15.04 -41.80 -15.41
CA GLU A 172 16.20 -42.57 -14.93
C GLU A 172 17.05 -41.73 -13.98
N ARG A 173 17.30 -40.46 -14.33
CA ARG A 173 18.06 -39.56 -13.47
C ARG A 173 17.34 -39.28 -12.15
N LEU A 174 16.04 -39.00 -12.18
CA LEU A 174 15.21 -38.73 -11.00
C LEU A 174 15.17 -39.92 -10.02
N ALA A 175 15.24 -41.15 -10.54
CA ALA A 175 15.23 -42.37 -9.74
C ALA A 175 16.49 -42.58 -8.88
N ARG A 176 17.59 -41.87 -9.16
CA ARG A 176 18.85 -42.05 -8.41
C ARG A 176 18.75 -41.46 -6.99
N ALA A 177 19.16 -42.25 -6.00
CA ALA A 177 19.10 -41.88 -4.58
C ALA A 177 20.19 -40.88 -4.15
N ASP A 178 21.25 -40.70 -4.96
CA ASP A 178 22.38 -39.81 -4.68
C ASP A 178 22.09 -38.32 -4.94
N LEU A 179 20.91 -37.99 -5.47
CA LEU A 179 20.54 -36.62 -5.79
C LEU A 179 20.05 -35.82 -4.59
N ALA A 180 20.66 -34.65 -4.40
CA ALA A 180 20.13 -33.61 -3.51
C ALA A 180 18.75 -33.09 -3.97
N GLN A 181 18.03 -32.42 -3.06
CA GLN A 181 16.66 -31.96 -3.31
C GLN A 181 16.52 -30.93 -4.47
N PRO A 182 17.35 -29.87 -4.57
CA PRO A 182 17.16 -28.88 -5.63
C PRO A 182 17.25 -29.44 -7.06
N PRO A 183 18.22 -30.34 -7.39
CA PRO A 183 18.23 -31.04 -8.67
C PRO A 183 17.00 -31.91 -8.94
N ARG A 184 16.46 -32.60 -7.92
CA ARG A 184 15.26 -33.44 -8.06
C ARG A 184 14.02 -32.61 -8.37
N ALA A 185 13.86 -31.47 -7.71
CA ALA A 185 12.76 -30.55 -7.99
C ALA A 185 12.80 -30.01 -9.43
N ALA A 186 13.99 -29.66 -9.92
CA ALA A 186 14.19 -29.21 -11.31
C ALA A 186 13.85 -30.31 -12.33
N LEU A 187 14.26 -31.56 -12.09
CA LEU A 187 13.90 -32.71 -12.93
C LEU A 187 12.39 -32.92 -12.99
N ILE A 188 11.70 -32.84 -11.84
CA ILE A 188 10.24 -32.94 -11.76
C ILE A 188 9.58 -31.81 -12.57
N ALA A 189 10.06 -30.57 -12.42
CA ALA A 189 9.54 -29.42 -13.15
C ALA A 189 9.69 -29.59 -14.67
N SER A 190 10.85 -30.06 -15.14
CA SER A 190 11.09 -30.32 -16.57
C SER A 190 10.24 -31.48 -17.11
N LEU A 191 10.05 -32.57 -16.35
CA LEU A 191 9.11 -33.65 -16.74
C LEU A 191 7.68 -33.11 -16.88
N GLY A 192 7.26 -32.21 -15.99
CA GLY A 192 6.00 -31.49 -16.06
C GLY A 192 5.90 -30.57 -17.29
N ALA A 193 6.93 -29.77 -17.56
CA ALA A 193 7.00 -28.87 -18.71
C ALA A 193 6.94 -29.62 -20.05
N ARG A 194 7.57 -30.80 -20.10
CA ARG A 194 7.53 -31.74 -21.23
C ARG A 194 6.21 -32.48 -21.38
N ARG A 195 5.33 -32.39 -20.38
CA ARG A 195 4.06 -33.16 -20.29
C ARG A 195 4.29 -34.68 -20.39
N SER A 196 5.32 -35.18 -19.73
CA SER A 196 5.71 -36.59 -19.80
C SER A 196 4.69 -37.51 -19.14
N ARG A 197 3.91 -38.25 -19.94
CA ARG A 197 2.95 -39.26 -19.42
C ARG A 197 3.66 -40.43 -18.74
N ALA A 198 4.87 -40.77 -19.17
CA ALA A 198 5.67 -41.82 -18.55
C ALA A 198 6.06 -41.50 -17.10
N ALA A 199 6.10 -40.21 -16.73
CA ALA A 199 6.43 -39.76 -15.39
C ALA A 199 5.28 -39.85 -14.39
N VAL A 200 4.03 -39.96 -14.88
CA VAL A 200 2.83 -39.87 -14.04
C VAL A 200 2.84 -40.85 -12.85
N PRO A 201 3.17 -42.14 -13.01
CA PRO A 201 3.16 -43.07 -11.86
C PRO A 201 4.09 -42.64 -10.72
N GLN A 202 5.32 -42.25 -11.06
CA GLN A 202 6.31 -41.81 -10.07
C GLN A 202 5.94 -40.45 -9.44
N LEU A 203 5.39 -39.53 -10.24
CA LEU A 203 4.95 -38.23 -9.74
C LEU A 203 3.72 -38.35 -8.83
N VAL A 204 2.79 -39.27 -9.10
CA VAL A 204 1.66 -39.57 -8.22
C VAL A 204 2.15 -40.08 -6.87
N GLU A 205 3.13 -40.98 -6.85
CA GLU A 205 3.73 -41.48 -5.62
C GLU A 205 4.38 -40.35 -4.81
N LEU A 206 5.20 -39.50 -5.47
CA LEU A 206 5.85 -38.35 -4.82
C LEU A 206 4.84 -37.32 -4.29
N ALA A 207 3.74 -37.08 -5.04
CA ALA A 207 2.69 -36.15 -4.64
C ALA A 207 1.84 -36.65 -3.47
N ALA A 208 1.77 -37.98 -3.28
CA ALA A 208 1.02 -38.60 -2.19
C ALA A 208 1.78 -38.64 -0.86
N GLN A 209 3.11 -38.54 -0.89
CA GLN A 209 3.95 -38.63 0.31
C GLN A 209 3.87 -37.35 1.16
N GLU A 210 3.27 -37.46 2.34
CA GLU A 210 3.19 -36.37 3.32
C GLU A 210 4.58 -35.99 3.83
N GLY A 211 4.83 -34.69 3.99
CA GLY A 211 6.12 -34.16 4.46
C GLY A 211 7.27 -34.23 3.45
N ASN A 212 7.05 -34.80 2.26
CA ASN A 212 8.08 -34.82 1.22
C ASN A 212 8.24 -33.41 0.60
N PRO A 213 9.45 -32.80 0.63
CA PRO A 213 9.68 -31.47 0.06
C PRO A 213 9.44 -31.42 -1.46
N LEU A 214 9.47 -32.55 -2.16
CA LEU A 214 9.22 -32.65 -3.60
C LEU A 214 7.73 -32.77 -3.95
N ALA A 215 6.86 -33.01 -2.96
CA ALA A 215 5.45 -33.27 -3.23
C ALA A 215 4.76 -32.09 -3.92
N ALA A 216 5.09 -30.85 -3.55
CA ALA A 216 4.55 -29.64 -4.21
C ALA A 216 4.97 -29.56 -5.68
N SER A 217 6.25 -29.76 -5.99
CA SER A 217 6.75 -29.80 -7.37
C SER A 217 6.11 -30.94 -8.17
N ALA A 218 5.88 -32.10 -7.54
CA ALA A 218 5.21 -33.23 -8.18
C ALA A 218 3.75 -32.93 -8.51
N ARG A 219 3.01 -32.29 -7.60
CA ARG A 219 1.62 -31.84 -7.84
C ARG A 219 1.55 -30.83 -9.00
N GLU A 220 2.46 -29.86 -9.03
CA GLU A 220 2.55 -28.90 -10.13
C GLU A 220 2.88 -29.58 -11.46
N ALA A 221 3.84 -30.51 -11.47
CA ALA A 221 4.20 -31.26 -12.67
C ALA A 221 3.01 -32.11 -13.18
N LEU A 222 2.29 -32.80 -12.30
CA LEU A 222 1.07 -33.55 -12.64
C LEU A 222 0.00 -32.66 -13.25
N ALA A 223 -0.21 -31.46 -12.68
CA ALA A 223 -1.15 -30.48 -13.23
C ALA A 223 -0.77 -29.99 -14.62
N ARG A 224 0.53 -29.80 -14.89
CA ARG A 224 1.01 -29.44 -16.24
C ARG A 224 0.86 -30.58 -17.25
N ILE A 225 1.05 -31.83 -16.82
CA ILE A 225 0.88 -33.02 -17.65
C ILE A 225 -0.60 -33.22 -18.02
N GLY A 226 -1.51 -33.00 -17.07
CA GLY A 226 -2.95 -33.09 -17.31
C GLY A 226 -3.52 -34.50 -17.32
N ASP A 227 -2.81 -35.48 -16.75
CA ASP A 227 -3.25 -36.88 -16.77
C ASP A 227 -4.36 -37.17 -15.73
N PRO A 228 -5.48 -37.81 -16.11
CA PRO A 228 -6.55 -38.19 -15.19
C PRO A 228 -6.13 -39.00 -13.97
N ALA A 229 -5.06 -39.79 -14.07
CA ALA A 229 -4.56 -40.59 -12.95
C ALA A 229 -4.11 -39.73 -11.75
N ALA A 230 -3.81 -38.44 -11.98
CA ALA A 230 -3.45 -37.49 -10.93
C ALA A 230 -4.64 -37.01 -10.08
N ALA A 231 -5.89 -37.19 -10.56
CA ALA A 231 -7.05 -36.57 -9.93
C ALA A 231 -7.23 -37.00 -8.46
N THR A 232 -7.07 -38.30 -8.16
CA THR A 232 -7.26 -38.83 -6.81
C THR A 232 -6.25 -38.26 -5.82
N VAL A 233 -4.96 -38.20 -6.19
CA VAL A 233 -3.89 -37.71 -5.30
C VAL A 233 -4.01 -36.19 -5.08
N LEU A 234 -4.31 -35.43 -6.13
CA LEU A 234 -4.51 -33.98 -6.03
C LEU A 234 -5.76 -33.64 -5.20
N ARG A 235 -6.85 -34.39 -5.37
CA ARG A 235 -8.07 -34.27 -4.55
C ARG A 235 -7.79 -34.51 -3.06
N ALA A 236 -7.05 -35.57 -2.74
CA ALA A 236 -6.66 -35.85 -1.36
C ALA A 236 -5.78 -34.73 -0.78
N ALA A 237 -4.85 -34.21 -1.57
CA ALA A 237 -3.98 -33.10 -1.20
C ALA A 237 -4.74 -31.80 -0.91
N VAL A 238 -5.78 -31.49 -1.71
CA VAL A 238 -6.68 -30.35 -1.48
C VAL A 238 -7.41 -30.49 -0.14
N LEU A 239 -7.96 -31.67 0.16
CA LEU A 239 -8.65 -31.92 1.42
C LEU A 239 -7.75 -31.77 2.64
N ARG A 240 -6.48 -32.18 2.52
CA ARG A 240 -5.48 -31.99 3.57
C ARG A 240 -4.94 -30.56 3.64
N GLY A 241 -5.30 -29.70 2.69
CA GLY A 241 -4.86 -28.32 2.69
C GLY A 241 -3.40 -28.11 2.30
N GLU A 242 -2.85 -29.01 1.49
CA GLU A 242 -1.45 -28.98 1.11
C GLU A 242 -1.13 -27.83 0.14
N ALA A 243 0.03 -27.20 0.31
CA ALA A 243 0.46 -26.08 -0.51
C ALA A 243 0.50 -26.46 -2.01
N GLY A 244 -0.06 -25.58 -2.85
CA GLY A 244 -0.11 -25.75 -4.30
C GLY A 244 -1.10 -26.82 -4.80
N ALA A 245 -1.72 -27.62 -3.92
CA ALA A 245 -2.61 -28.71 -4.33
C ALA A 245 -3.89 -28.20 -5.02
N ALA A 246 -4.47 -27.11 -4.51
CA ALA A 246 -5.66 -26.51 -5.11
C ALA A 246 -5.39 -25.97 -6.52
N ASP A 247 -4.34 -25.16 -6.71
CA ASP A 247 -3.96 -24.65 -8.03
C ASP A 247 -3.68 -25.80 -9.01
N ALA A 248 -2.93 -26.81 -8.57
CA ALA A 248 -2.66 -28.00 -9.37
C ALA A 248 -3.95 -28.74 -9.78
N TYR A 249 -4.89 -28.94 -8.86
CA TYR A 249 -6.15 -29.62 -9.16
C TYR A 249 -7.06 -28.79 -10.08
N LEU A 250 -7.16 -27.48 -9.84
CA LEU A 250 -7.95 -26.56 -10.67
C LEU A 250 -7.42 -26.52 -12.11
N ARG A 251 -6.08 -26.51 -12.31
CA ARG A 251 -5.46 -26.62 -13.64
C ARG A 251 -5.74 -27.95 -14.32
N LEU A 252 -5.69 -29.05 -13.58
CA LEU A 252 -6.04 -30.37 -14.11
C LEU A 252 -7.50 -30.38 -14.60
N LEU A 253 -8.42 -29.81 -13.83
CA LEU A 253 -9.83 -29.69 -14.23
C LEU A 253 -9.97 -28.83 -15.49
N GLU A 254 -9.34 -27.65 -15.54
CA GLU A 254 -9.38 -26.77 -16.70
C GLU A 254 -8.89 -27.47 -17.99
N GLN A 255 -7.75 -28.16 -17.93
CA GLN A 255 -7.24 -28.89 -19.10
C GLN A 255 -8.20 -30.01 -19.55
N ARG A 256 -8.86 -30.69 -18.61
CA ARG A 256 -9.84 -31.73 -18.93
C ARG A 256 -11.10 -31.16 -19.56
N LEU A 257 -11.58 -30.01 -19.07
CA LEU A 257 -12.74 -29.30 -19.63
C LEU A 257 -12.48 -28.84 -21.07
N GLN A 258 -11.25 -28.44 -21.40
CA GLN A 258 -10.87 -28.06 -22.77
C GLN A 258 -10.82 -29.24 -23.76
N HIS A 259 -10.61 -30.48 -23.28
CA HIS A 259 -10.28 -31.62 -24.14
C HIS A 259 -11.31 -32.75 -24.22
N ALA A 260 -12.38 -32.75 -23.41
CA ALA A 260 -13.36 -33.83 -23.41
C ALA A 260 -14.80 -33.34 -23.59
N THR A 261 -15.49 -33.88 -24.61
CA THR A 261 -16.90 -33.57 -24.95
C THR A 261 -17.92 -34.01 -23.88
N ASN A 262 -17.50 -34.81 -22.87
CA ASN A 262 -18.34 -35.31 -21.76
C ASN A 262 -17.83 -34.91 -20.36
N SER A 263 -16.99 -33.87 -20.26
CA SER A 263 -16.28 -33.48 -19.02
C SER A 263 -17.07 -32.62 -18.01
N LEU A 264 -18.33 -32.26 -18.33
CA LEU A 264 -19.20 -31.51 -17.40
C LEU A 264 -19.54 -32.30 -16.12
N ARG A 265 -19.56 -33.64 -16.19
CA ARG A 265 -19.91 -34.51 -15.06
C ARG A 265 -18.80 -34.61 -14.02
N GLU A 266 -17.54 -34.71 -14.44
CA GLU A 266 -16.39 -34.76 -13.53
C GLU A 266 -16.09 -33.41 -12.87
N GLY A 267 -16.30 -32.30 -13.60
CA GLY A 267 -16.29 -30.95 -13.02
C GLY A 267 -17.34 -30.80 -11.92
N GLY A 268 -18.57 -31.27 -12.19
CA GLY A 268 -19.67 -31.30 -11.21
C GLY A 268 -19.39 -32.19 -9.98
N ASP A 269 -18.81 -33.39 -10.16
CA ASP A 269 -18.48 -34.29 -9.04
C ASP A 269 -17.35 -33.76 -8.16
N SER A 270 -16.46 -32.95 -8.72
CA SER A 270 -15.36 -32.32 -7.98
C SER A 270 -15.76 -31.06 -7.21
N LEU A 271 -16.98 -30.57 -7.43
CA LEU A 271 -17.40 -29.27 -6.93
C LEU A 271 -17.68 -29.21 -5.42
N PRO A 272 -18.48 -30.13 -4.83
CA PRO A 272 -18.74 -30.10 -3.39
C PRO A 272 -17.46 -30.18 -2.57
N LEU A 273 -16.45 -30.88 -3.10
CA LEU A 273 -15.14 -30.99 -2.52
C LEU A 273 -14.42 -29.63 -2.42
N LEU A 274 -14.34 -28.91 -3.55
CA LEU A 274 -13.59 -27.66 -3.61
C LEU A 274 -14.27 -26.55 -2.80
N LEU A 275 -15.60 -26.53 -2.78
CA LEU A 275 -16.39 -25.65 -1.93
C LEU A 275 -16.30 -26.01 -0.43
N SER A 276 -15.80 -27.20 -0.10
CA SER A 276 -15.55 -27.65 1.28
C SER A 276 -14.06 -27.64 1.64
N ALA A 277 -13.18 -27.10 0.77
CA ALA A 277 -11.75 -27.07 1.00
C ALA A 277 -11.42 -26.22 2.25
N PRO A 278 -10.40 -26.58 3.05
CA PRO A 278 -10.07 -25.85 4.28
C PRO A 278 -9.65 -24.40 4.01
N GLN A 279 -8.94 -24.15 2.91
CA GLN A 279 -8.49 -22.81 2.53
C GLN A 279 -9.61 -21.99 1.87
N ALA A 280 -9.86 -20.80 2.39
CA ALA A 280 -10.83 -19.86 1.80
C ALA A 280 -10.48 -19.48 0.36
N GLY A 281 -9.17 -19.33 0.04
CA GLY A 281 -8.72 -19.04 -1.32
C GLY A 281 -9.07 -20.14 -2.33
N THR A 282 -9.06 -21.41 -1.91
CA THR A 282 -9.48 -22.54 -2.75
C THR A 282 -10.98 -22.50 -3.02
N ARG A 283 -11.78 -22.22 -1.99
CA ARG A 283 -13.23 -22.08 -2.14
C ARG A 283 -13.57 -20.92 -3.07
N LEU A 284 -12.91 -19.76 -2.93
CA LEU A 284 -13.07 -18.62 -3.84
C LEU A 284 -12.73 -18.95 -5.28
N ALA A 285 -11.57 -19.57 -5.53
CA ALA A 285 -11.17 -19.96 -6.88
C ALA A 285 -12.16 -20.95 -7.51
N ALA A 286 -12.74 -21.86 -6.70
CA ALA A 286 -13.78 -22.77 -7.17
C ALA A 286 -15.07 -22.04 -7.54
N ILE A 287 -15.49 -21.06 -6.73
CA ILE A 287 -16.65 -20.20 -7.02
C ILE A 287 -16.44 -19.42 -8.33
N ASP A 288 -15.26 -18.84 -8.52
CA ASP A 288 -14.92 -18.09 -9.73
C ASP A 288 -14.88 -18.97 -10.98
N GLN A 289 -14.30 -20.17 -10.88
CA GLN A 289 -14.31 -21.14 -11.97
C GLN A 289 -15.73 -21.58 -12.34
N LEU A 290 -16.58 -21.85 -11.36
CA LEU A 290 -17.98 -22.22 -11.63
C LEU A 290 -18.69 -21.17 -12.47
N GLN A 291 -18.53 -19.91 -12.11
CA GLN A 291 -19.11 -18.81 -12.86
C GLN A 291 -18.52 -18.72 -14.28
N ALA A 292 -17.20 -18.86 -14.43
CA ALA A 292 -16.52 -18.75 -15.71
C ALA A 292 -16.94 -19.83 -16.73
N TYR A 293 -17.19 -21.06 -16.26
CA TYR A 293 -17.57 -22.19 -17.12
C TYR A 293 -19.07 -22.45 -17.19
N GLY A 294 -19.90 -21.62 -16.54
CA GLY A 294 -21.37 -21.72 -16.60
C GLY A 294 -21.92 -22.98 -15.94
N PHE A 295 -21.26 -23.46 -14.87
CA PHE A 295 -21.76 -24.60 -14.11
C PHE A 295 -22.89 -24.15 -13.17
N ASP A 296 -24.09 -24.68 -13.40
CA ASP A 296 -25.23 -24.46 -12.51
C ASP A 296 -25.11 -25.36 -11.28
N ALA A 297 -24.57 -24.81 -10.18
CA ALA A 297 -24.69 -25.46 -8.88
C ALA A 297 -26.11 -25.26 -8.32
N PRO A 298 -26.70 -26.25 -7.62
CA PRO A 298 -28.01 -26.10 -6.99
C PRO A 298 -28.02 -24.89 -6.04
N LEU A 299 -29.11 -24.11 -6.03
CA LEU A 299 -29.23 -22.90 -5.20
C LEU A 299 -28.86 -23.14 -3.73
N GLY A 300 -29.24 -24.30 -3.17
CA GLY A 300 -28.92 -24.68 -1.80
C GLY A 300 -27.40 -24.71 -1.51
N THR A 301 -26.57 -24.99 -2.51
CA THR A 301 -25.10 -24.96 -2.38
C THR A 301 -24.61 -23.54 -2.12
N TRP A 302 -25.08 -22.58 -2.91
CA TRP A 302 -24.75 -21.16 -2.76
C TRP A 302 -25.28 -20.60 -1.45
N ILE A 303 -26.52 -20.93 -1.10
CA ILE A 303 -27.13 -20.49 0.14
C ILE A 303 -26.38 -21.05 1.36
N GLY A 304 -25.92 -22.30 1.31
CA GLY A 304 -25.08 -22.87 2.36
C GLY A 304 -23.77 -22.09 2.59
N LEU A 305 -23.15 -21.59 1.51
CA LEU A 305 -21.93 -20.80 1.57
C LEU A 305 -22.13 -19.38 2.09
N LEU A 306 -23.37 -18.91 2.27
CA LEU A 306 -23.62 -17.69 3.05
C LEU A 306 -23.21 -17.87 4.53
N GLY A 307 -23.12 -19.12 5.00
CA GLY A 307 -22.59 -19.47 6.31
C GLY A 307 -21.09 -19.77 6.35
N ASP A 308 -20.35 -19.54 5.26
CA ASP A 308 -18.91 -19.83 5.21
C ASP A 308 -18.15 -19.03 6.29
N PRO A 309 -17.13 -19.58 6.97
CA PRO A 309 -16.39 -18.85 8.00
C PRO A 309 -15.63 -17.62 7.46
N ALA A 310 -15.26 -17.59 6.16
CA ALA A 310 -14.53 -16.48 5.56
C ALA A 310 -15.48 -15.44 4.94
N GLU A 311 -15.38 -14.18 5.37
CA GLU A 311 -16.19 -13.08 4.81
C GLU A 311 -15.98 -12.91 3.31
N SER A 312 -14.76 -13.14 2.81
CA SER A 312 -14.47 -13.06 1.38
C SER A 312 -15.33 -14.04 0.56
N VAL A 313 -15.53 -15.27 1.07
CA VAL A 313 -16.38 -16.28 0.43
C VAL A 313 -17.85 -15.86 0.52
N ARG A 314 -18.32 -15.48 1.70
CA ARG A 314 -19.71 -15.02 1.92
C ARG A 314 -20.06 -13.85 0.99
N SER A 315 -19.19 -12.84 0.93
CA SER A 315 -19.37 -11.67 0.08
C SER A 315 -19.39 -12.03 -1.41
N ARG A 316 -18.51 -12.93 -1.85
CA ARG A 316 -18.47 -13.36 -3.25
C ARG A 316 -19.75 -14.11 -3.65
N VAL A 317 -20.20 -15.03 -2.81
CA VAL A 317 -21.43 -15.79 -3.03
C VAL A 317 -22.67 -14.91 -2.95
N ARG A 318 -22.71 -13.96 -2.01
CA ARG A 318 -23.79 -12.97 -1.91
C ARG A 318 -23.92 -12.18 -3.21
N ALA A 319 -22.81 -11.67 -3.76
CA ALA A 319 -22.84 -10.96 -5.04
C ALA A 319 -23.41 -11.82 -6.19
N LEU A 320 -23.10 -13.12 -6.23
CA LEU A 320 -23.68 -14.05 -7.21
C LEU A 320 -25.18 -14.22 -7.03
N LEU A 321 -25.65 -14.38 -5.79
CA LEU A 321 -27.07 -14.53 -5.48
C LEU A 321 -27.84 -13.24 -5.79
N VAL A 322 -27.30 -12.07 -5.43
CA VAL A 322 -27.93 -10.78 -5.73
C VAL A 322 -28.09 -10.59 -7.24
N ALA A 323 -27.10 -10.98 -8.04
CA ALA A 323 -27.14 -10.90 -9.50
C ALA A 323 -27.98 -11.99 -10.19
N SER A 324 -28.43 -13.02 -9.46
CA SER A 324 -29.15 -14.15 -10.05
C SER A 324 -30.63 -13.85 -10.31
N SER A 325 -31.12 -14.31 -11.47
CA SER A 325 -32.52 -14.21 -11.90
C SER A 325 -33.31 -15.51 -11.71
N ALA A 326 -32.80 -16.46 -10.93
CA ALA A 326 -33.49 -17.72 -10.68
C ALA A 326 -34.86 -17.47 -10.02
N PRO A 327 -35.98 -17.99 -10.56
CA PRO A 327 -37.33 -17.65 -10.10
C PRO A 327 -37.60 -18.09 -8.64
N GLU A 328 -36.98 -19.20 -8.23
CA GLU A 328 -37.15 -19.79 -6.89
C GLU A 328 -36.29 -19.09 -5.82
N LEU A 329 -35.41 -18.15 -6.20
CA LEU A 329 -34.34 -17.65 -5.35
C LEU A 329 -34.87 -16.90 -4.12
N ASP A 330 -35.81 -15.97 -4.32
CA ASP A 330 -36.34 -15.16 -3.21
C ASP A 330 -37.07 -16.03 -2.18
N ALA A 331 -37.79 -17.05 -2.64
CA ALA A 331 -38.44 -18.04 -1.77
C ALA A 331 -37.39 -18.86 -0.99
N THR A 332 -36.35 -19.33 -1.67
CA THR A 332 -35.28 -20.13 -1.04
C THR A 332 -34.46 -19.31 -0.04
N LEU A 333 -34.17 -18.04 -0.35
CA LEU A 333 -33.51 -17.12 0.58
C LEU A 333 -34.39 -16.79 1.78
N SER A 334 -35.71 -16.66 1.60
CA SER A 334 -36.65 -16.41 2.70
C SER A 334 -36.73 -17.60 3.66
N GLU A 335 -36.74 -18.82 3.11
CA GLU A 335 -36.62 -20.04 3.91
C GLU A 335 -35.27 -20.10 4.65
N ALA A 336 -34.16 -19.79 3.98
CA ALA A 336 -32.84 -19.77 4.60
C ALA A 336 -32.70 -18.72 5.70
N ALA A 337 -33.33 -17.54 5.54
CA ALA A 337 -33.38 -16.47 6.54
C ALA A 337 -34.10 -16.88 7.84
N THR A 338 -35.02 -17.85 7.75
CA THR A 338 -35.85 -18.32 8.87
C THR A 338 -35.32 -19.62 9.48
N GLN A 339 -34.92 -20.59 8.65
CA GLN A 339 -34.60 -21.96 9.08
C GLN A 339 -33.09 -22.29 9.05
N GLY A 340 -32.26 -21.43 8.46
CA GLY A 340 -30.82 -21.67 8.34
C GLY A 340 -30.07 -21.62 9.68
N THR A 341 -28.78 -21.95 9.67
CA THR A 341 -27.89 -21.65 10.79
C THR A 341 -27.78 -20.14 11.00
N PRO A 342 -27.40 -19.63 12.18
CA PRO A 342 -27.30 -18.18 12.41
C PRO A 342 -26.49 -17.43 11.35
N ALA A 343 -25.38 -18.00 10.87
CA ALA A 343 -24.57 -17.41 9.81
C ALA A 343 -25.30 -17.37 8.46
N ILE A 344 -25.96 -18.47 8.08
CA ILE A 344 -26.77 -18.54 6.84
C ILE A 344 -27.94 -17.56 6.93
N ARG A 345 -28.63 -17.48 8.07
CA ARG A 345 -29.75 -16.57 8.28
C ARG A 345 -29.34 -15.12 8.06
N SER A 346 -28.26 -14.67 8.71
CA SER A 346 -27.73 -13.32 8.54
C SER A 346 -27.33 -13.03 7.09
N GLY A 347 -26.64 -13.98 6.43
CA GLY A 347 -26.26 -13.83 5.02
C GLY A 347 -27.45 -13.81 4.07
N ALA A 348 -28.49 -14.61 4.33
CA ALA A 348 -29.71 -14.65 3.52
C ALA A 348 -30.53 -13.36 3.68
N LEU A 349 -30.67 -12.83 4.90
CA LEU A 349 -31.29 -11.53 5.16
C LEU A 349 -30.57 -10.41 4.40
N ARG A 350 -29.23 -10.41 4.42
CA ARG A 350 -28.42 -9.45 3.66
C ARG A 350 -28.66 -9.57 2.16
N ALA A 351 -28.64 -10.78 1.62
CA ALA A 351 -28.87 -11.00 0.19
C ALA A 351 -30.28 -10.57 -0.24
N LEU A 352 -31.31 -10.84 0.56
CA LEU A 352 -32.68 -10.37 0.32
C LEU A 352 -32.78 -8.85 0.37
N PHE A 353 -32.14 -8.22 1.37
CA PHE A 353 -32.11 -6.76 1.49
C PHE A 353 -31.45 -6.10 0.28
N GLU A 354 -30.29 -6.59 -0.15
CA GLU A 354 -29.57 -6.06 -1.32
C GLU A 354 -30.35 -6.25 -2.65
N ARG A 355 -31.27 -7.22 -2.70
CA ARG A 355 -32.15 -7.47 -3.87
C ARG A 355 -33.40 -6.61 -3.86
N ASP A 356 -34.14 -6.61 -2.75
CA ASP A 356 -35.42 -5.93 -2.60
C ASP A 356 -35.65 -5.57 -1.11
N PRO A 357 -35.20 -4.38 -0.66
CA PRO A 357 -35.31 -3.95 0.73
C PRO A 357 -36.75 -4.00 1.27
N ALA A 358 -37.73 -3.64 0.43
CA ALA A 358 -39.13 -3.58 0.82
C ALA A 358 -39.70 -4.98 1.13
N LYS A 359 -39.38 -5.98 0.29
CA LYS A 359 -39.78 -7.37 0.54
C LYS A 359 -38.99 -8.03 1.67
N ALA A 360 -37.72 -7.66 1.87
CA ALA A 360 -36.90 -8.21 2.94
C ALA A 360 -37.32 -7.71 4.33
N ARG A 361 -37.88 -6.49 4.42
CA ARG A 361 -38.17 -5.81 5.68
C ARG A 361 -38.95 -6.65 6.71
N PRO A 362 -40.07 -7.34 6.39
CA PRO A 362 -40.78 -8.15 7.38
C PRO A 362 -39.92 -9.25 8.01
N LEU A 363 -39.04 -9.87 7.23
CA LEU A 363 -38.11 -10.90 7.71
C LEU A 363 -37.00 -10.30 8.57
N ILE A 364 -36.50 -9.12 8.21
CA ILE A 364 -35.47 -8.41 8.99
C ILE A 364 -36.05 -7.98 10.34
N VAL A 365 -37.26 -7.39 10.37
CA VAL A 365 -37.92 -6.99 11.62
C VAL A 365 -38.16 -8.21 12.52
N GLY A 366 -38.69 -9.32 11.98
CA GLY A 366 -38.87 -10.55 12.75
C GLY A 366 -37.55 -11.13 13.26
N ALA A 367 -36.48 -11.07 12.46
CA ALA A 367 -35.16 -11.51 12.86
C ALA A 367 -34.52 -10.64 13.95
N ALA A 368 -34.80 -9.33 13.97
CA ALA A 368 -34.35 -8.41 15.00
C ALA A 368 -35.03 -8.66 16.36
N THR A 369 -36.26 -9.18 16.37
CA THR A 369 -37.02 -9.47 17.59
C THR A 369 -36.83 -10.89 18.11
N GLU A 370 -36.82 -11.89 17.23
CA GLU A 370 -36.90 -13.32 17.60
C GLU A 370 -35.66 -14.13 17.21
N GLY A 371 -34.70 -13.53 16.50
CA GLY A 371 -33.48 -14.21 16.11
C GLY A 371 -32.54 -14.50 17.29
N ASP A 372 -31.53 -15.34 17.06
CA ASP A 372 -30.40 -15.48 17.99
C ASP A 372 -29.54 -14.21 17.99
N ALA A 373 -28.70 -14.02 19.01
CA ALA A 373 -27.91 -12.79 19.21
C ALA A 373 -27.19 -12.29 17.94
N SER A 374 -26.51 -13.18 17.21
CA SER A 374 -25.81 -12.82 15.96
C SER A 374 -26.74 -12.44 14.82
N VAL A 375 -27.92 -13.06 14.76
CA VAL A 375 -28.94 -12.76 13.74
C VAL A 375 -29.64 -11.44 14.07
N ARG A 376 -29.97 -11.19 15.34
CA ARG A 376 -30.52 -9.91 15.80
C ARG A 376 -29.56 -8.76 15.48
N SER A 377 -28.27 -8.92 15.78
CA SER A 377 -27.26 -7.89 15.48
C SER A 377 -27.16 -7.57 13.99
N ALA A 378 -27.15 -8.60 13.13
CA ALA A 378 -27.19 -8.42 11.68
C ALA A 378 -28.49 -7.72 11.22
N ALA A 379 -29.63 -8.11 11.78
CA ALA A 379 -30.91 -7.51 11.47
C ALA A 379 -31.00 -6.03 11.89
N ILE A 380 -30.51 -5.67 13.09
CA ILE A 380 -30.43 -4.27 13.55
C ILE A 380 -29.58 -3.42 12.60
N THR A 381 -28.45 -3.97 12.13
CA THR A 381 -27.59 -3.31 11.14
C THR A 381 -28.34 -3.06 9.82
N LEU A 382 -29.10 -4.06 9.35
CA LEU A 382 -29.90 -3.94 8.13
C LEU A 382 -31.05 -2.95 8.26
N LEU A 383 -31.74 -2.92 9.41
CA LEU A 383 -32.76 -1.90 9.68
C LEU A 383 -32.13 -0.51 9.64
N ALA A 384 -30.97 -0.33 10.27
CA ALA A 384 -30.25 0.94 10.24
C ALA A 384 -29.99 1.42 8.81
N GLU A 385 -29.47 0.53 7.96
CA GLU A 385 -29.17 0.76 6.54
C GLU A 385 -30.43 1.04 5.71
N ALA A 386 -31.57 0.42 6.03
CA ALA A 386 -32.85 0.69 5.37
C ALA A 386 -33.36 2.12 5.60
N GLY A 387 -32.98 2.76 6.72
CA GLY A 387 -33.32 4.15 7.03
C GLY A 387 -34.78 4.44 7.39
N ASP A 388 -35.65 3.41 7.54
CA ASP A 388 -37.06 3.62 7.89
C ASP A 388 -37.21 4.11 9.36
N PRO A 389 -37.84 5.28 9.60
CA PRO A 389 -38.04 5.82 10.95
C PRO A 389 -38.84 4.91 11.89
N SER A 390 -39.72 4.05 11.34
CA SER A 390 -40.53 3.13 12.16
C SER A 390 -39.70 2.05 12.87
N ASP A 391 -38.44 1.84 12.47
CA ASP A 391 -37.52 0.89 13.09
C ASP A 391 -36.79 1.46 14.32
N GLU A 392 -36.85 2.78 14.55
CA GLU A 392 -36.03 3.45 15.58
C GLU A 392 -36.33 2.98 16.98
N ALA A 393 -37.61 2.74 17.30
CA ALA A 393 -38.01 2.21 18.60
C ALA A 393 -37.39 0.83 18.87
N LEU A 394 -37.28 0.01 17.82
CA LEU A 394 -36.67 -1.32 17.92
C LEU A 394 -35.14 -1.23 18.09
N ILE A 395 -34.48 -0.33 17.34
CA ILE A 395 -33.03 -0.10 17.47
C ILE A 395 -32.68 0.49 18.86
N LEU A 396 -33.50 1.41 19.37
CA LEU A 396 -33.34 1.97 20.72
C LEU A 396 -33.49 0.90 21.80
N ALA A 397 -34.49 0.01 21.68
CA ALA A 397 -34.67 -1.11 22.61
C ALA A 397 -33.47 -2.08 22.60
N ALA A 398 -32.77 -2.22 21.47
CA ALA A 398 -31.58 -3.06 21.37
C ALA A 398 -30.37 -2.51 22.16
N LEU A 399 -30.35 -1.23 22.54
CA LEU A 399 -29.31 -0.68 23.43
C LEU A 399 -29.34 -1.26 24.86
N GLU A 400 -30.46 -1.85 25.28
CA GLU A 400 -30.58 -2.49 26.60
C GLU A 400 -30.02 -3.92 26.62
N GLN A 401 -29.67 -4.47 25.45
CA GLN A 401 -29.16 -5.83 25.30
C GLN A 401 -27.63 -5.80 25.12
N PRO A 402 -26.83 -6.31 26.07
CA PRO A 402 -25.36 -6.26 26.00
C PRO A 402 -24.78 -6.81 24.70
N GLU A 403 -25.37 -7.88 24.17
CA GLU A 403 -24.95 -8.55 22.93
C GLU A 403 -25.28 -7.75 21.65
N LEU A 404 -26.20 -6.78 21.72
CA LEU A 404 -26.60 -5.94 20.59
C LEU A 404 -26.08 -4.50 20.71
N LEU A 405 -25.60 -4.10 21.89
CA LEU A 405 -25.24 -2.74 22.24
C LEU A 405 -24.37 -2.05 21.20
N ALA A 406 -23.31 -2.72 20.72
CA ALA A 406 -22.40 -2.15 19.73
C ALA A 406 -23.11 -1.87 18.39
N SER A 407 -23.83 -2.85 17.84
CA SER A 407 -24.56 -2.70 16.57
C SER A 407 -25.69 -1.66 16.67
N ALA A 408 -26.39 -1.60 17.80
CA ALA A 408 -27.45 -0.62 18.04
C ALA A 408 -26.87 0.79 18.17
N ALA A 409 -25.73 0.95 18.86
CA ALA A 409 -25.05 2.23 18.97
C ALA A 409 -24.56 2.74 17.61
N ASP A 410 -23.95 1.89 16.80
CA ASP A 410 -23.51 2.26 15.45
C ASP A 410 -24.68 2.69 14.57
N ALA A 411 -25.78 1.95 14.61
CA ALA A 411 -27.02 2.26 13.89
C ALA A 411 -27.58 3.64 14.26
N LEU A 412 -27.63 3.96 15.56
CA LEU A 412 -28.14 5.24 16.06
C LEU A 412 -27.18 6.39 15.80
N LEU A 413 -25.86 6.15 15.83
CA LEU A 413 -24.85 7.13 15.46
C LEU A 413 -24.99 7.56 14.00
N GLU A 414 -25.08 6.60 13.08
CA GLU A 414 -25.28 6.84 11.65
C GLU A 414 -26.55 7.67 11.41
N ARG A 415 -27.70 7.18 11.91
CA ARG A 415 -28.99 7.86 11.72
C ARG A 415 -29.06 9.21 12.41
N GLY A 416 -28.57 9.31 13.65
CA GLY A 416 -28.56 10.55 14.42
C GLY A 416 -27.68 11.63 13.77
N SER A 417 -26.51 11.25 13.25
CA SER A 417 -25.61 12.16 12.54
C SER A 417 -26.19 12.62 11.20
N ALA A 418 -26.84 11.70 10.46
CA ALA A 418 -27.54 12.04 9.22
C ALA A 418 -28.67 13.06 9.48
N ARG A 419 -29.49 12.86 10.51
CA ARG A 419 -30.55 13.80 10.92
C ARG A 419 -30.01 15.14 11.38
N ALA A 420 -28.90 15.15 12.12
CA ALA A 420 -28.24 16.39 12.54
C ALA A 420 -27.84 17.23 11.33
N THR A 421 -27.27 16.58 10.31
CA THR A 421 -26.88 17.22 9.05
C THR A 421 -28.08 17.70 8.23
N ALA A 422 -29.20 16.97 8.29
CA ALA A 422 -30.46 17.33 7.63
C ALA A 422 -31.23 18.46 8.34
N GLY A 423 -30.76 18.96 9.49
CA GLY A 423 -31.45 19.98 10.28
C GLY A 423 -32.59 19.47 11.16
N GLU A 424 -32.73 18.15 11.30
CA GLU A 424 -33.75 17.49 12.13
C GLU A 424 -33.29 17.37 13.60
N GLY A 425 -33.02 18.52 14.24
CA GLY A 425 -32.32 18.57 15.53
C GLY A 425 -32.99 17.78 16.67
N ASP A 426 -34.31 17.83 16.79
CA ASP A 426 -35.06 17.09 17.84
C ASP A 426 -34.94 15.58 17.65
N ALA A 427 -35.10 15.14 16.41
CA ALA A 427 -35.05 13.74 16.04
C ALA A 427 -33.62 13.19 16.13
N ALA A 428 -32.61 13.98 15.78
CA ALA A 428 -31.20 13.63 16.00
C ALA A 428 -30.86 13.50 17.50
N ARG A 429 -31.30 14.46 18.33
CA ARG A 429 -31.10 14.40 19.79
C ARG A 429 -31.75 13.17 20.41
N ALA A 430 -32.93 12.77 19.95
CA ALA A 430 -33.64 11.59 20.43
C ALA A 430 -32.85 10.28 20.20
N LEU A 431 -32.05 10.22 19.12
CA LEU A 431 -31.23 9.05 18.79
C LEU A 431 -29.85 9.08 19.48
N LEU A 432 -29.24 10.27 19.61
CA LEU A 432 -27.87 10.41 20.11
C LEU A 432 -27.76 10.45 21.64
N ARG A 433 -28.69 11.11 22.34
CA ARG A 433 -28.65 11.25 23.81
C ARG A 433 -28.63 9.92 24.58
N PRO A 434 -29.40 8.89 24.19
CA PRO A 434 -29.38 7.61 24.90
C PRO A 434 -27.99 6.95 24.94
N LEU A 435 -27.16 7.19 23.92
CA LEU A 435 -25.82 6.59 23.80
C LEU A 435 -24.89 7.02 24.93
N LEU A 436 -25.01 8.26 25.42
CA LEU A 436 -24.13 8.82 26.46
C LEU A 436 -24.30 8.13 27.83
N ALA A 437 -25.41 7.43 28.04
CA ALA A 437 -25.69 6.70 29.28
C ALA A 437 -25.32 5.20 29.20
N LYS A 438 -24.79 4.74 28.06
CA LYS A 438 -24.47 3.33 27.82
C LYS A 438 -22.97 3.05 28.00
N PRO A 439 -22.59 1.81 28.40
CA PRO A 439 -21.20 1.41 28.59
C PRO A 439 -20.52 1.14 27.23
N LEU A 440 -20.39 2.20 26.42
CA LEU A 440 -19.76 2.17 25.10
C LEU A 440 -18.25 2.41 25.21
N ASP A 441 -17.50 1.96 24.21
CA ASP A 441 -16.09 2.35 24.07
C ASP A 441 -15.94 3.86 23.78
N LEU A 442 -14.71 4.36 23.97
CA LEU A 442 -14.40 5.78 23.81
C LEU A 442 -14.61 6.28 22.37
N GLU A 443 -14.45 5.42 21.37
CA GLU A 443 -14.64 5.80 19.96
C GLU A 443 -16.11 6.14 19.69
N ARG A 444 -17.03 5.25 20.09
CA ARG A 444 -18.48 5.47 19.92
C ARG A 444 -18.99 6.63 20.78
N LEU A 445 -18.50 6.76 22.02
CA LEU A 445 -18.85 7.90 22.88
C LEU A 445 -18.38 9.23 22.26
N GLY A 446 -17.14 9.28 21.77
CA GLY A 446 -16.60 10.48 21.11
C GLY A 446 -17.41 10.87 19.87
N ARG A 447 -17.75 9.90 19.01
CA ARG A 447 -18.63 10.11 17.85
C ARG A 447 -20.01 10.62 18.26
N ALA A 448 -20.61 10.08 19.32
CA ALA A 448 -21.91 10.52 19.83
C ALA A 448 -21.87 11.98 20.33
N LEU A 449 -20.84 12.33 21.10
CA LEU A 449 -20.64 13.68 21.62
C LEU A 449 -20.43 14.71 20.49
N LEU A 450 -19.60 14.39 19.50
CA LEU A 450 -19.36 15.27 18.36
C LEU A 450 -20.63 15.47 17.50
N ALA A 451 -21.38 14.40 17.26
CA ALA A 451 -22.65 14.48 16.54
C ALA A 451 -23.71 15.31 17.31
N LEU A 452 -23.68 15.25 18.65
CA LEU A 452 -24.60 16.00 19.51
C LEU A 452 -24.22 17.47 19.67
N ALA A 453 -22.93 17.82 19.65
CA ALA A 453 -22.43 19.18 19.87
C ALA A 453 -23.17 20.30 19.10
N PRO A 454 -23.41 20.20 17.77
CA PRO A 454 -24.15 21.22 17.03
C PRO A 454 -25.66 21.25 17.32
N LEU A 455 -26.16 20.40 18.20
CA LEU A 455 -27.57 20.34 18.62
C LEU A 455 -27.74 20.49 20.14
N ALA A 456 -26.63 20.46 20.89
CA ALA A 456 -26.63 20.39 22.34
C ALA A 456 -27.32 21.58 23.00
N ASP A 457 -28.11 21.30 24.03
CA ASP A 457 -28.76 22.30 24.87
C ASP A 457 -28.41 22.12 26.35
N GLU A 458 -28.95 22.99 27.20
CA GLU A 458 -28.64 22.98 28.62
C GLU A 458 -28.93 21.63 29.32
N SER A 459 -29.93 20.88 28.85
CA SER A 459 -30.28 19.58 29.45
C SER A 459 -29.22 18.50 29.19
N ASP A 460 -28.32 18.70 28.24
CA ASP A 460 -27.23 17.77 27.95
C ASP A 460 -26.10 17.85 28.97
N LEU A 461 -25.94 18.98 29.68
CA LEU A 461 -24.85 19.17 30.64
C LEU A 461 -24.84 18.11 31.76
N ALA A 462 -26.01 17.77 32.30
CA ALA A 462 -26.14 16.74 33.34
C ALA A 462 -25.75 15.34 32.81
N ARG A 463 -25.93 15.09 31.49
CA ARG A 463 -25.55 13.82 30.85
C ARG A 463 -24.03 13.69 30.68
N LEU A 464 -23.32 14.80 30.66
CA LEU A 464 -21.86 14.82 30.53
C LEU A 464 -21.15 14.54 31.85
N GLU A 465 -21.78 14.75 33.00
CA GLU A 465 -21.16 14.64 34.33
C GLU A 465 -20.39 13.31 34.53
N PRO A 466 -20.93 12.13 34.18
CA PRO A 466 -20.22 10.87 34.33
C PRO A 466 -18.99 10.74 33.42
N LEU A 467 -18.95 11.52 32.33
CA LEU A 467 -17.91 11.46 31.30
C LEU A 467 -16.76 12.45 31.57
N LEU A 468 -16.94 13.44 32.46
CA LEU A 468 -15.98 14.52 32.69
C LEU A 468 -14.62 14.05 33.22
N ALA A 469 -14.57 12.90 33.88
CA ALA A 469 -13.32 12.31 34.38
C ALA A 469 -12.47 11.66 33.26
N ASN A 470 -13.04 11.46 32.06
CA ASN A 470 -12.34 10.84 30.95
C ASN A 470 -11.56 11.87 30.15
N ASP A 471 -10.27 12.02 30.47
CA ASP A 471 -9.36 12.94 29.77
C ASP A 471 -9.27 12.69 28.26
N ALA A 472 -9.52 11.45 27.81
CA ALA A 472 -9.55 11.09 26.40
C ALA A 472 -10.71 11.72 25.62
N LEU A 473 -11.81 12.11 26.29
CA LEU A 473 -12.99 12.74 25.69
C LEU A 473 -13.01 14.26 25.87
N ARG A 474 -11.89 14.87 26.33
CA ARG A 474 -11.85 16.28 26.73
C ARG A 474 -12.27 17.23 25.60
N GLU A 475 -11.83 16.96 24.37
CA GLU A 475 -12.12 17.83 23.22
C GLU A 475 -13.57 17.69 22.75
N GLU A 476 -14.12 16.47 22.78
CA GLU A 476 -15.50 16.19 22.43
C GLU A 476 -16.47 16.79 23.46
N LEU A 477 -16.16 16.68 24.75
CA LEU A 477 -16.90 17.31 25.83
C LEU A 477 -16.85 18.84 25.74
N ALA A 478 -15.70 19.40 25.36
CA ALA A 478 -15.57 20.83 25.09
C ALA A 478 -16.44 21.29 23.91
N ALA A 479 -16.52 20.48 22.84
CA ALA A 479 -17.39 20.78 21.69
C ALA A 479 -18.87 20.82 22.09
N VAL A 480 -19.34 19.87 22.91
CA VAL A 480 -20.71 19.88 23.41
C VAL A 480 -20.98 21.12 24.27
N ARG A 481 -20.08 21.45 25.21
CA ARG A 481 -20.21 22.65 26.05
C ARG A 481 -20.24 23.95 25.24
N LEU A 482 -19.44 24.05 24.17
CA LEU A 482 -19.45 25.18 23.26
C LEU A 482 -20.82 25.33 22.61
N GLY A 483 -21.36 24.23 22.07
CA GLY A 483 -22.69 24.20 21.47
C GLY A 483 -23.78 24.64 22.45
N VAL A 484 -23.73 24.18 23.71
CA VAL A 484 -24.66 24.63 24.76
C VAL A 484 -24.51 26.14 25.00
N ALA A 485 -23.29 26.63 25.19
CA ALA A 485 -23.03 28.04 25.47
C ALA A 485 -23.52 28.98 24.36
N GLU A 486 -23.36 28.56 23.09
CA GLU A 486 -23.83 29.31 21.93
C GLU A 486 -25.35 29.42 21.85
N ARG A 487 -26.09 28.38 22.29
CA ARG A 487 -27.56 28.34 22.27
C ARG A 487 -28.23 28.92 23.50
N LEU A 488 -27.49 29.16 24.59
CA LEU A 488 -28.04 29.80 25.78
C LEU A 488 -28.53 31.23 25.45
N PRO A 489 -29.71 31.62 25.98
CA PRO A 489 -30.28 32.94 25.72
C PRO A 489 -29.46 34.04 26.41
N ALA A 490 -29.66 35.30 26.02
CA ALA A 490 -28.87 36.43 26.51
C ALA A 490 -28.98 36.62 28.04
N GLU A 491 -30.13 36.28 28.63
CA GLU A 491 -30.38 36.34 30.07
C GLU A 491 -29.52 35.33 30.84
N ALA A 492 -29.04 34.26 30.19
CA ALA A 492 -28.16 33.25 30.75
C ALA A 492 -26.66 33.53 30.45
N SER A 493 -26.29 34.79 30.21
CA SER A 493 -24.92 35.19 29.82
C SER A 493 -23.86 34.69 30.80
N GLU A 494 -24.06 34.84 32.11
CA GLU A 494 -23.09 34.39 33.12
C GLU A 494 -22.79 32.88 33.02
N LYS A 495 -23.83 32.07 32.78
CA LYS A 495 -23.69 30.62 32.63
C LYS A 495 -22.98 30.25 31.32
N ALA A 496 -23.32 30.93 30.22
CA ALA A 496 -22.63 30.75 28.94
C ALA A 496 -21.15 31.12 29.06
N GLN A 497 -20.82 32.24 29.73
CA GLN A 497 -19.44 32.63 30.00
C GLN A 497 -18.71 31.58 30.84
N ALA A 498 -19.32 31.05 31.91
CA ALA A 498 -18.72 30.00 32.73
C ALA A 498 -18.36 28.74 31.92
N LEU A 499 -19.26 28.29 31.03
CA LEU A 499 -19.00 27.17 30.13
C LEU A 499 -17.84 27.45 29.16
N LEU A 500 -17.82 28.64 28.56
CA LEU A 500 -16.77 29.06 27.63
C LEU A 500 -15.39 29.11 28.33
N TRP A 501 -15.34 29.62 29.55
CA TRP A 501 -14.10 29.65 30.35
C TRP A 501 -13.56 28.26 30.69
N GLN A 502 -14.43 27.29 30.97
CA GLN A 502 -14.01 25.89 31.17
C GLN A 502 -13.33 25.31 29.91
N ILE A 503 -13.74 25.74 28.72
CA ILE A 503 -13.14 25.29 27.46
C ILE A 503 -11.77 25.94 27.24
N VAL A 504 -11.60 27.23 27.57
CA VAL A 504 -10.31 27.94 27.46
C VAL A 504 -9.20 27.21 28.22
N ASP A 505 -9.52 26.68 29.40
CA ASP A 505 -8.57 25.93 30.23
C ASP A 505 -8.30 24.53 29.64
N ALA A 506 -9.25 23.94 28.92
CA ALA A 506 -9.17 22.59 28.37
C ALA A 506 -8.48 22.50 26.99
N THR A 507 -8.57 23.55 26.15
CA THR A 507 -8.12 23.50 24.75
C THR A 507 -6.80 24.24 24.49
N LYS A 508 -6.07 23.76 23.49
CA LYS A 508 -4.86 24.38 22.92
C LYS A 508 -5.07 24.88 21.48
N ASP A 509 -6.24 24.65 20.91
CA ASP A 509 -6.57 25.01 19.54
C ASP A 509 -6.81 26.53 19.42
N ARG A 510 -6.04 27.19 18.54
CA ARG A 510 -6.06 28.65 18.39
C ARG A 510 -7.35 29.15 17.74
N GLU A 511 -7.89 28.41 16.78
CA GLU A 511 -9.14 28.79 16.10
C GLU A 511 -10.32 28.65 17.06
N LYS A 512 -10.35 27.57 17.86
CA LYS A 512 -11.37 27.42 18.92
C LYS A 512 -11.25 28.53 19.96
N LEU A 513 -10.04 28.87 20.42
CA LEU A 513 -9.82 29.97 21.36
C LEU A 513 -10.30 31.31 20.80
N ARG A 514 -10.07 31.57 19.50
CA ARG A 514 -10.58 32.78 18.82
C ARG A 514 -12.11 32.82 18.79
N ALA A 515 -12.75 31.70 18.47
CA ALA A 515 -14.21 31.58 18.47
C ALA A 515 -14.78 31.82 19.88
N ILE A 516 -14.17 31.20 20.89
CA ILE A 516 -14.54 31.36 22.30
C ILE A 516 -14.36 32.81 22.77
N ALA A 517 -13.24 33.45 22.45
CA ALA A 517 -13.00 34.86 22.79
C ALA A 517 -14.06 35.77 22.14
N THR A 518 -14.43 35.49 20.89
CA THR A 518 -15.51 36.22 20.20
C THR A 518 -16.85 36.03 20.90
N ALA A 519 -17.19 34.78 21.26
CA ALA A 519 -18.44 34.45 21.95
C ALA A 519 -18.51 35.04 23.37
N LEU A 520 -17.38 35.15 24.08
CA LEU A 520 -17.23 35.80 25.37
C LEU A 520 -17.41 37.33 25.25
N LYS A 521 -16.73 37.99 24.29
CA LYS A 521 -16.87 39.44 24.03
C LYS A 521 -18.31 39.82 23.69
N ALA A 522 -18.97 39.04 22.82
CA ALA A 522 -20.37 39.26 22.45
C ALA A 522 -21.33 39.18 23.65
N ARG A 523 -20.91 38.51 24.74
CA ARG A 523 -21.65 38.34 25.98
C ARG A 523 -21.20 39.29 27.10
N GLY A 524 -20.34 40.26 26.80
CA GLY A 524 -19.86 41.27 27.75
C GLY A 524 -18.76 40.79 28.69
N ALA A 525 -18.16 39.63 28.44
CA ALA A 525 -17.01 39.16 29.23
C ALA A 525 -15.72 39.88 28.81
N ALA A 526 -14.92 40.28 29.79
CA ALA A 526 -13.54 40.66 29.55
C ALA A 526 -12.72 39.41 29.19
N VAL A 527 -12.04 39.42 28.05
CA VAL A 527 -11.23 38.27 27.57
C VAL A 527 -9.72 38.48 27.69
N ASP A 528 -9.32 39.61 28.26
CA ASP A 528 -7.93 39.94 28.63
C ASP A 528 -7.31 38.86 29.55
N GLY A 529 -8.13 38.20 30.36
CA GLY A 529 -7.73 37.06 31.18
C GLY A 529 -7.27 35.82 30.40
N ILE A 530 -7.70 35.64 29.13
CA ILE A 530 -7.29 34.48 28.31
C ILE A 530 -5.80 34.56 27.99
N ALA A 531 -5.37 35.70 27.44
CA ALA A 531 -3.98 35.90 27.02
C ALA A 531 -3.03 35.81 28.23
N ALA A 532 -3.39 36.46 29.35
CA ALA A 532 -2.61 36.41 30.58
C ALA A 532 -2.46 34.98 31.13
N LYS A 533 -3.54 34.19 31.18
CA LYS A 533 -3.50 32.76 31.59
C LYS A 533 -2.59 31.93 30.69
N LYS A 534 -2.47 32.27 29.40
CA LYS A 534 -1.60 31.58 28.44
C LYS A 534 -0.15 32.10 28.48
N GLY A 535 0.17 33.05 29.37
CA GLY A 535 1.51 33.58 29.61
C GLY A 535 1.84 34.85 28.82
N PHE A 536 0.91 35.42 28.06
CA PHE A 536 1.14 36.67 27.36
C PHE A 536 1.25 37.84 28.34
N VAL A 537 2.17 38.76 28.07
CA VAL A 537 2.25 40.03 28.79
C VAL A 537 1.23 40.98 28.19
N THR A 538 0.15 41.24 28.92
CA THR A 538 -1.00 42.01 28.45
C THR A 538 -1.00 43.47 28.91
N ARG A 539 0.02 43.90 29.66
CA ARG A 539 0.17 45.27 30.16
C ARG A 539 1.60 45.75 29.97
N TRP A 540 1.76 46.92 29.37
CA TRP A 540 3.05 47.52 29.07
C TRP A 540 3.02 49.01 29.33
N LYS A 541 4.19 49.60 29.62
CA LYS A 541 4.43 51.02 29.37
C LYS A 541 4.95 51.18 27.95
N LEU A 542 4.41 52.13 27.20
CA LEU A 542 4.77 52.42 25.82
C LEU A 542 5.30 53.85 25.71
N MET A 543 6.36 54.04 24.95
CA MET A 543 6.88 55.35 24.55
C MET A 543 7.26 55.33 23.06
N GLY A 544 6.99 56.45 22.38
CA GLY A 544 7.18 56.62 20.94
C GLY A 544 5.86 56.94 20.23
N SER A 545 5.78 56.78 18.90
CA SER A 545 6.88 56.36 18.04
C SER A 545 7.84 57.52 17.73
N PHE A 546 9.06 57.16 17.35
CA PHE A 546 10.13 58.10 17.02
C PHE A 546 10.53 57.94 15.56
N ALA A 547 10.75 59.03 14.82
CA ALA A 547 11.27 58.95 13.47
C ALA A 547 12.67 58.29 13.46
N ARG A 548 12.89 57.35 12.54
CA ARG A 548 14.18 56.68 12.34
C ARG A 548 15.17 57.63 11.65
N SER A 549 15.86 58.45 12.44
CA SER A 549 16.85 59.44 11.94
C SER A 549 18.30 59.05 12.21
N ASP A 550 18.56 58.11 13.12
CA ASP A 550 19.91 57.75 13.58
C ASP A 550 20.64 56.69 12.74
N GLY A 551 19.91 56.00 11.84
CA GLY A 551 20.42 54.90 11.03
C GLY A 551 20.81 53.64 11.82
N LYS A 552 20.48 53.55 13.12
CA LYS A 552 20.92 52.49 14.04
C LYS A 552 19.73 51.78 14.71
N PRO A 553 19.02 50.87 13.99
CA PRO A 553 17.83 50.20 14.51
C PRO A 553 18.02 49.44 15.82
N PHE A 554 19.23 48.94 16.09
CA PHE A 554 19.53 48.10 17.25
C PHE A 554 20.12 48.84 18.45
N ALA A 555 20.28 50.17 18.38
CA ALA A 555 20.77 50.97 19.49
C ALA A 555 19.64 51.33 20.48
N TRP A 556 20.05 51.66 21.70
CA TRP A 556 19.19 52.21 22.75
C TRP A 556 18.64 53.61 22.46
N TRP A 557 19.05 54.25 21.37
CA TRP A 557 18.53 55.56 20.98
C TRP A 557 16.99 55.57 21.06
N PRO A 558 16.37 56.63 21.65
CA PRO A 558 16.98 57.88 22.12
C PRO A 558 17.51 57.84 23.57
N PHE A 559 17.50 56.67 24.21
CA PHE A 559 17.94 56.47 25.59
C PHE A 559 19.46 56.30 25.69
N ALA A 560 19.97 56.40 26.92
CA ALA A 560 21.36 56.04 27.24
C ALA A 560 21.61 54.53 27.04
N GLU A 561 22.88 54.14 26.94
CA GLU A 561 23.26 52.72 26.72
C GLU A 561 22.86 51.78 27.86
N SER A 562 22.52 52.31 29.04
CA SER A 562 21.94 51.57 30.15
C SER A 562 20.45 51.19 29.94
N GLY A 563 19.84 51.69 28.86
CA GLY A 563 18.40 51.56 28.60
C GLY A 563 17.53 52.52 29.42
N PRO A 564 16.20 52.43 29.25
CA PRO A 564 15.26 53.39 29.81
C PRO A 564 14.91 53.20 31.29
N THR A 565 14.54 54.31 31.93
CA THR A 565 13.78 54.32 33.19
C THR A 565 12.31 54.64 32.94
N LEU A 566 11.39 53.92 33.61
CA LEU A 566 9.94 54.01 33.34
C LEU A 566 9.28 55.34 33.73
N ASN A 567 10.04 56.28 34.32
CA ASN A 567 9.58 57.61 34.71
C ASN A 567 10.28 58.73 33.94
N GLU A 568 11.21 58.42 33.03
CA GLU A 568 11.89 59.46 32.26
C GLU A 568 10.98 60.06 31.19
N THR A 569 11.33 61.29 30.81
CA THR A 569 10.77 61.98 29.66
C THR A 569 11.92 62.35 28.73
N ILE A 570 11.66 62.35 27.44
CA ILE A 570 12.68 62.64 26.43
C ILE A 570 12.15 63.73 25.49
N THR A 571 13.01 64.67 25.13
CA THR A 571 12.71 65.68 24.13
C THR A 571 13.49 65.38 22.85
N ILE A 572 12.80 65.30 21.71
CA ILE A 572 13.39 65.10 20.38
C ILE A 572 12.73 66.10 19.44
N ASP A 573 13.51 66.93 18.75
CA ASP A 573 13.02 67.95 17.83
C ASP A 573 11.86 68.78 18.43
N ASP A 574 12.05 69.27 19.66
CA ASP A 574 11.08 70.03 20.47
C ASP A 574 9.78 69.29 20.87
N VAL A 575 9.70 67.98 20.62
CA VAL A 575 8.58 67.11 21.05
C VAL A 575 8.95 66.34 22.32
N ASN A 576 8.11 66.46 23.34
CA ASN A 576 8.26 65.71 24.60
C ASN A 576 7.53 64.36 24.55
N TYR A 577 8.25 63.30 24.86
CA TYR A 577 7.74 61.95 24.97
C TYR A 577 7.75 61.49 26.43
N ALA A 578 6.67 60.82 26.84
CA ALA A 578 6.50 60.23 28.16
C ALA A 578 5.97 58.79 28.04
N TRP A 579 6.29 57.95 29.01
CA TRP A 579 5.75 56.60 29.10
C TRP A 579 4.26 56.64 29.41
N ARG A 580 3.46 55.85 28.70
CA ARG A 580 2.03 55.66 28.97
C ARG A 580 1.68 54.19 29.12
N ASP A 581 0.76 53.87 30.01
CA ASP A 581 0.27 52.51 30.18
C ASP A 581 -0.64 52.11 29.02
N ILE A 582 -0.42 50.92 28.48
CA ILE A 582 -1.25 50.27 27.46
C ILE A 582 -1.63 48.87 27.93
N VAL A 583 -2.84 48.44 27.57
CA VAL A 583 -3.39 47.12 27.88
C VAL A 583 -4.02 46.57 26.60
N THR A 584 -3.93 45.26 26.39
CA THR A 584 -4.63 44.58 25.29
C THR A 584 -5.68 43.61 25.80
N GLU A 585 -6.82 43.58 25.12
CA GLU A 585 -7.89 42.59 25.26
C GLU A 585 -7.87 41.58 24.11
N ASP A 586 -6.77 41.51 23.36
CA ASP A 586 -6.54 40.49 22.37
C ASP A 586 -6.18 39.15 23.04
N PHE A 587 -6.77 38.05 22.58
CA PHE A 587 -6.63 36.74 23.23
C PHE A 587 -5.25 36.09 22.96
N GLU A 588 -4.49 36.60 21.99
CA GLU A 588 -3.09 36.25 21.74
C GLU A 588 -2.11 37.35 22.21
N GLY A 589 -2.59 38.31 23.00
CA GLY A 589 -1.76 39.37 23.57
C GLY A 589 -1.17 40.33 22.56
N HIS A 590 -1.79 40.50 21.38
CA HIS A 590 -1.34 41.44 20.36
C HIS A 590 -1.61 42.89 20.75
N PHE A 591 -0.65 43.75 20.49
CA PHE A 591 -0.80 45.21 20.55
C PHE A 591 -0.72 45.80 19.17
N ASP A 592 -1.78 46.50 18.74
CA ASP A 592 -1.79 47.36 17.55
C ASP A 592 -1.35 48.78 17.96
N LEU A 593 -0.27 49.24 17.35
CA LEU A 593 0.41 50.51 17.61
C LEU A 593 0.15 51.56 16.51
N LEU A 594 -0.77 51.32 15.56
CA LEU A 594 -1.09 52.26 14.47
C LEU A 594 -1.70 53.59 14.94
N PHE A 595 -1.99 53.74 16.23
CA PHE A 595 -2.38 55.02 16.83
C PHE A 595 -1.18 55.94 17.15
N LEU A 596 0.06 55.45 16.98
CA LEU A 596 1.29 56.23 17.10
C LEU A 596 1.55 57.08 15.86
N GLU A 597 2.28 58.19 16.02
CA GLU A 597 2.84 58.98 14.92
C GLU A 597 4.32 59.29 15.21
N PRO A 598 5.21 59.18 14.21
CA PRO A 598 4.98 58.72 12.83
C PRO A 598 4.76 57.19 12.72
N LYS A 599 4.09 56.71 11.68
CA LYS A 599 3.83 55.25 11.44
C LYS A 599 4.76 54.56 10.46
N LEU A 600 5.58 55.33 9.74
CA LEU A 600 6.50 54.87 8.72
C LEU A 600 7.93 55.16 9.16
N ASN A 601 8.85 54.22 8.96
CA ASN A 601 10.26 54.36 9.31
C ASN A 601 10.42 54.94 10.74
N CYS A 602 9.92 54.22 11.73
CA CYS A 602 9.87 54.68 13.11
C CYS A 602 10.20 53.58 14.12
N TYR A 603 10.35 53.98 15.38
CA TYR A 603 10.60 53.08 16.51
C TYR A 603 9.57 53.30 17.61
N ALA A 604 9.09 52.24 18.25
CA ALA A 604 8.39 52.33 19.53
C ALA A 604 9.05 51.44 20.57
N PHE A 605 9.00 51.84 21.83
CA PHE A 605 9.52 51.06 22.94
C PHE A 605 8.37 50.68 23.87
N ALA A 606 8.28 49.40 24.18
CA ALA A 606 7.42 48.87 25.22
C ALA A 606 8.29 48.32 26.36
N ALA A 607 7.97 48.67 27.60
CA ALA A 607 8.71 48.21 28.77
C ALA A 607 7.77 47.75 29.89
N VAL A 608 8.20 46.76 30.65
CA VAL A 608 7.46 46.20 31.77
C VAL A 608 8.42 45.65 32.83
N ASP A 609 8.03 45.78 34.10
CA ASP A 609 8.69 45.11 35.21
C ASP A 609 7.86 43.89 35.61
N ILE A 610 8.51 42.73 35.69
CA ILE A 610 7.87 41.46 35.99
C ILE A 610 8.58 40.79 37.16
N ASP A 611 7.82 40.53 38.22
CA ASP A 611 8.29 39.71 39.33
C ASP A 611 8.35 38.23 38.93
N TRP A 612 9.50 37.62 39.21
CA TRP A 612 9.80 36.23 38.87
C TRP A 612 10.18 35.42 40.13
N PRO A 613 9.72 34.16 40.27
CA PRO A 613 9.77 33.45 41.56
C PRO A 613 11.16 32.96 41.99
N LYS A 614 12.08 32.75 41.05
CA LYS A 614 13.41 32.16 41.31
C LYS A 614 14.40 32.53 40.20
N ASP A 615 15.69 32.42 40.45
CA ASP A 615 16.70 32.56 39.39
C ASP A 615 16.58 31.39 38.40
N GLU A 616 16.29 31.67 37.12
CA GLU A 616 16.25 30.64 36.07
C GLU A 616 16.41 31.22 34.65
N THR A 617 16.79 30.36 33.70
CA THR A 617 16.74 30.69 32.27
C THR A 617 15.37 30.29 31.71
N VAL A 618 14.69 31.23 31.06
CA VAL A 618 13.36 31.03 30.47
C VAL A 618 13.39 31.20 28.96
N GLU A 619 12.50 30.50 28.26
CA GLU A 619 12.22 30.76 26.84
C GLU A 619 11.20 31.90 26.73
N LEU A 620 11.58 32.99 26.05
CA LEU A 620 10.65 34.03 25.65
C LEU A 620 10.18 33.75 24.22
N LYS A 621 8.88 33.86 23.98
CA LYS A 621 8.30 33.81 22.64
C LYS A 621 7.70 35.16 22.32
N LEU A 622 7.92 35.66 21.12
CA LEU A 622 7.45 36.99 20.74
C LEU A 622 7.06 37.05 19.26
N GLY A 623 6.39 38.13 18.90
CA GLY A 623 6.07 38.49 17.53
C GLY A 623 6.14 40.01 17.36
N SER A 624 6.45 40.47 16.15
CA SER A 624 6.43 41.89 15.79
C SER A 624 5.95 42.08 14.36
N ASP A 625 5.34 43.23 14.09
CA ASP A 625 5.30 43.80 12.74
C ASP A 625 6.65 44.48 12.47
N ASP A 626 7.26 44.15 11.34
CA ASP A 626 8.66 44.40 11.00
C ASP A 626 9.65 43.91 12.08
N GLY A 627 10.67 44.72 12.42
CA GLY A 627 11.80 44.31 13.24
C GLY A 627 11.57 44.44 14.74
N VAL A 628 12.38 43.74 15.54
CA VAL A 628 12.27 43.75 17.00
C VAL A 628 13.62 43.62 17.70
N VAL A 629 13.74 44.23 18.87
CA VAL A 629 14.87 44.09 19.77
C VAL A 629 14.36 43.90 21.19
N VAL A 630 14.92 42.94 21.92
CA VAL A 630 14.49 42.64 23.29
C VAL A 630 15.69 42.64 24.22
N TRP A 631 15.53 43.37 25.32
CA TRP A 631 16.46 43.36 26.44
C TRP A 631 15.77 42.90 27.70
N VAL A 632 16.49 42.12 28.51
CA VAL A 632 16.08 41.71 29.85
C VAL A 632 17.15 42.14 30.83
N ASN A 633 16.76 42.94 31.83
CA ASN A 633 17.68 43.53 32.81
C ASN A 633 18.88 44.26 32.17
N GLY A 634 18.64 44.95 31.06
CA GLY A 634 19.67 45.67 30.29
C GLY A 634 20.54 44.80 29.37
N LYS A 635 20.46 43.46 29.45
CA LYS A 635 21.17 42.53 28.57
C LYS A 635 20.36 42.30 27.30
N LEU A 636 20.97 42.48 26.13
CA LEU A 636 20.37 42.13 24.85
C LEU A 636 20.15 40.61 24.77
N VAL A 637 18.91 40.17 24.58
CA VAL A 637 18.55 38.75 24.48
C VAL A 637 18.04 38.35 23.11
N HIS A 638 17.52 39.30 22.32
CA HIS A 638 17.03 39.04 20.97
C HIS A 638 17.09 40.28 20.08
N GLN A 639 17.36 40.09 18.79
CA GLN A 639 17.24 41.12 17.78
C GLN A 639 16.91 40.48 16.42
N ASN A 640 16.05 41.13 15.65
CA ASN A 640 15.68 40.68 14.31
C ASN A 640 15.33 41.90 13.43
N ASP A 641 16.16 42.21 12.44
CA ASP A 641 15.85 43.21 11.39
C ASP A 641 15.16 42.50 10.24
N THR A 642 13.84 42.62 10.15
CA THR A 642 13.08 41.99 9.08
C THR A 642 11.87 42.83 8.75
N SER A 643 11.36 42.70 7.52
CA SER A 643 10.04 43.23 7.18
C SER A 643 9.03 42.08 7.13
N ARG A 644 7.99 42.16 7.95
CA ARG A 644 7.01 41.07 8.17
C ARG A 644 5.76 41.59 8.85
N GLY A 645 4.64 40.88 8.75
CA GLY A 645 3.48 41.14 9.61
C GLY A 645 3.59 40.47 10.99
N LEU A 646 2.88 41.00 11.99
CA LEU A 646 2.81 40.42 13.33
C LEU A 646 2.26 38.98 13.31
N ARG A 647 3.08 38.03 13.78
CA ARG A 647 2.70 36.64 14.06
C ARG A 647 3.15 36.22 15.46
N THR A 648 2.23 35.63 16.20
CA THR A 648 2.45 35.14 17.56
C THR A 648 3.50 34.03 17.61
N ASP A 649 4.44 34.15 18.57
CA ASP A 649 5.52 33.20 18.84
C ASP A 649 6.44 32.89 17.63
N GLU A 650 6.49 33.78 16.65
CA GLU A 650 7.33 33.62 15.46
C GLU A 650 8.83 33.72 15.81
N ASP A 651 9.17 34.51 16.82
CA ASP A 651 10.51 34.67 17.35
C ASP A 651 10.63 33.98 18.72
N ARG A 652 11.80 33.40 18.98
CA ARG A 652 12.12 32.69 20.23
C ARG A 652 13.52 33.01 20.68
N CYS A 653 13.67 33.30 21.97
CA CYS A 653 14.97 33.53 22.58
C CYS A 653 14.99 33.04 24.03
N THR A 654 16.16 33.01 24.64
CA THR A 654 16.31 32.67 26.06
C THR A 654 16.77 33.89 26.85
N ALA A 655 16.28 34.02 28.07
CA ALA A 655 16.65 35.11 28.97
C ALA A 655 16.89 34.59 30.38
N GLU A 656 17.89 35.17 31.07
CA GLU A 656 18.14 34.93 32.48
C GLU A 656 17.21 35.82 33.32
N MET A 657 16.24 35.20 33.98
CA MET A 657 15.36 35.84 34.95
C MET A 657 15.93 35.66 36.36
N LYS A 658 15.92 36.72 37.15
CA LYS A 658 16.32 36.70 38.56
C LYS A 658 15.09 36.64 39.44
N GLN A 659 15.21 36.07 40.64
CA GLN A 659 14.19 36.18 41.65
C GLN A 659 13.87 37.66 41.94
N GLY A 660 12.58 38.00 41.97
CA GLY A 660 12.11 39.37 42.12
C GLY A 660 11.92 40.08 40.78
N SER A 661 12.05 41.40 40.77
CA SER A 661 11.68 42.23 39.62
C SER A 661 12.70 42.13 38.48
N ASN A 662 12.20 41.87 37.26
CA ASN A 662 12.97 41.85 36.03
C ASN A 662 12.39 42.83 35.03
N ARG A 663 13.22 43.72 34.49
CA ARG A 663 12.81 44.66 33.45
C ARG A 663 12.95 44.03 32.08
N ILE A 664 11.85 43.98 31.34
CA ILE A 664 11.85 43.60 29.92
C ILE A 664 11.56 44.85 29.10
N VAL A 665 12.40 45.13 28.10
CA VAL A 665 12.19 46.20 27.14
C VAL A 665 12.18 45.62 25.74
N VAL A 666 11.16 45.98 24.97
CA VAL A 666 10.98 45.60 23.57
C VAL A 666 11.01 46.87 22.74
N LYS A 667 11.92 46.95 21.78
CA LYS A 667 11.91 47.97 20.73
C LYS A 667 11.31 47.36 19.48
N ILE A 668 10.28 47.99 18.95
CA ILE A 668 9.63 47.61 17.70
C ILE A 668 10.16 48.54 16.61
N VAL A 669 10.72 47.96 15.56
CA VAL A 669 11.30 48.66 14.42
C VAL A 669 10.32 48.60 13.27
N GLN A 670 9.72 49.74 12.94
CA GLN A 670 8.66 49.82 11.95
C GLN A 670 9.17 50.43 10.65
N GLY A 671 9.05 49.67 9.57
CA GLY A 671 9.30 50.08 8.19
C GLY A 671 8.05 50.66 7.55
N GLY A 672 6.90 49.98 7.67
CA GLY A 672 5.60 50.45 7.19
C GLY A 672 4.52 49.35 7.11
N GLY A 673 3.25 49.72 6.90
CA GLY A 673 2.15 48.76 6.89
C GLY A 673 1.47 48.67 8.26
N GLY A 674 1.28 47.46 8.79
CA GLY A 674 0.79 47.26 10.16
C GLY A 674 1.88 47.62 11.19
N PHE A 675 1.55 47.77 12.47
CA PHE A 675 2.53 48.12 13.50
C PHE A 675 2.13 47.49 14.82
N GLY A 676 2.93 46.56 15.36
CA GLY A 676 2.54 45.86 16.57
C GLY A 676 3.54 44.86 17.11
N PHE A 677 3.22 44.30 18.29
CA PHE A 677 4.03 43.26 18.92
C PHE A 677 3.22 42.41 19.91
N CYS A 678 3.79 41.27 20.30
CA CYS A 678 3.35 40.49 21.46
C CYS A 678 4.54 39.77 22.10
N LEU A 679 4.43 39.42 23.39
CA LEU A 679 5.43 38.64 24.09
C LEU A 679 4.76 37.70 25.09
N ARG A 680 5.26 36.46 25.13
CA ARG A 680 4.78 35.37 25.95
C ARG A 680 5.90 34.77 26.77
N LEU A 681 5.63 34.67 28.07
CA LEU A 681 6.46 34.03 29.07
C LEU A 681 5.97 32.60 29.32
N PRO A 682 6.83 31.70 29.84
CA PRO A 682 6.34 30.41 30.31
C PRO A 682 5.37 30.61 31.49
N ALA A 683 4.48 29.64 31.68
CA ALA A 683 3.57 29.63 32.82
C ALA A 683 4.38 29.68 34.13
N ARG A 684 3.92 30.50 35.07
CA ARG A 684 4.59 30.78 36.35
C ARG A 684 4.22 29.77 37.42
#